data_AF-A0A3Q1J2H5-F1
#
_entry.id   AF-A0A3Q1J2H5-F1
#
_cell.length_a   1.000
_cell.length_b   1.000
_cell.length_c   1.000
_cell.angle_alpha   90.00
_cell.angle_beta   90.00
_cell.angle_gamma   90.00
#
_symmetry.space_group_name_H-M   'P 1'
#
loop_
_entity.id
_entity.type
_entity.pdbx_description
1 polymer ?
#
loop_
_entity_poly.entity_id
_entity_poly.type
_entity_poly.pdbx_seq_one_letter_code
_entity_poly.pdbx_strand_id
1 'polypeptide(L)'
;MAVLAYSLGKREINQHFTIRNAKLISLALVTLLLVFHTASRYYGGGDSCEWLLSRGRYMGENVWQPYGCMMHKYKSIEAKTCLAEKRVAFVGDSRIRQLFYSFIKIIDPEQRENGNKHEDILFQEDSSSLKVDFLWYPEANNSMKERLRSWTHETSKPDVFILGAATWSIKLHSGSSETLQQYKVNLTAIAAHLEKLADHGEVYWVLQEPVNEEVLSDNRKMITNQQLELYNEAAEDVLNSSKRNSRSRVKLLAASRQAALETITQSDDGLHLPESTRNVGAMVLMNSVCNNVLRPIDGSCCQTLPPPNFLQKLSACFFLGTALVFLVLHVLGNNRHRRPVPPDVESLEEKKPATAAVPLGPKAPFQALCRMGIIMGYFYLCDRADVFMKEQKFYTHSTFFIPLIYIFVLGIFYNENSKESKLLNREQTDEWKGWMQLVILIYHISGASAFIPVYMHVRVLVAAYLFQTGYGHFSFFWLKGDFGLYRVCQVLFRLNFLVLVLCVVMDRPYQFYYFVPLVTFWFVIIYATMAMWPQILQKKANSSGMWHFVFLVKLLCLLIFICFFAFSQGFFESIFSVWPISTLFELNGSIHEWWFRWKLDRFAVIHGMLFAFIYLVLQKRQVLSEGKGEALFSAKISNLLLFLSVVFFITYSIWASSCKTKTECNEMHPYISVVQILAFILIRNIPGYARSLYSSFFAWFGKISLELFICQYHIWLAADTKGILVLIPGNPSLNIMVSTFIFVCVAHEISLITNDLAQVIIPKDSAALLKRLGAMGLISLVVLLLTKDSQPTPGT
;
A
#
# COMPACT_ATOMS: atom_id res chain seq x y z
N MET A 1 -32.15 22.41 24.97
CA MET A 1 -32.48 22.60 23.54
C MET A 1 -31.48 21.89 22.64
N ALA A 2 -30.19 22.26 22.58
CA ALA A 2 -29.18 21.59 21.74
C ALA A 2 -28.96 20.08 22.06
N VAL A 3 -28.95 19.71 23.35
CA VAL A 3 -28.83 18.30 23.78
C VAL A 3 -30.07 17.47 23.40
N LEU A 4 -31.24 18.09 23.40
CA LEU A 4 -32.52 17.44 23.04
C LEU A 4 -32.65 17.30 21.51
N ALA A 5 -32.23 18.31 20.75
CA ALA A 5 -32.13 18.24 19.29
C ALA A 5 -31.08 17.20 18.84
N TYR A 6 -29.96 17.11 19.57
CA TYR A 6 -28.94 16.07 19.36
C TYR A 6 -29.47 14.67 19.68
N SER A 7 -30.23 14.48 20.76
CA SER A 7 -30.78 13.17 21.12
C SER A 7 -31.90 12.72 20.17
N LEU A 8 -32.76 13.64 19.72
CA LEU A 8 -33.82 13.40 18.73
C LEU A 8 -33.22 13.09 17.34
N GLY A 9 -32.26 13.90 16.88
CA GLY A 9 -31.55 13.65 15.62
C GLY A 9 -30.75 12.34 15.63
N LYS A 10 -30.13 11.98 16.76
CA LYS A 10 -29.47 10.67 16.95
C LYS A 10 -30.46 9.50 16.82
N ARG A 11 -31.71 9.68 17.26
CA ARG A 11 -32.75 8.64 17.19
C ARG A 11 -33.26 8.44 15.76
N GLU A 12 -33.53 9.52 15.03
CA GLU A 12 -33.97 9.47 13.61
C GLU A 12 -32.87 8.94 12.67
N ILE A 13 -31.63 9.40 12.83
CA ILE A 13 -30.48 8.91 12.04
C ILE A 13 -30.24 7.42 12.32
N ASN A 14 -30.31 6.97 13.57
CA ASN A 14 -30.14 5.55 13.91
C ASN A 14 -31.29 4.66 13.43
N GLN A 15 -32.49 5.19 13.24
CA GLN A 15 -33.61 4.44 12.67
C GLN A 15 -33.40 4.11 11.19
N HIS A 16 -32.75 4.99 10.41
CA HIS A 16 -32.57 4.82 8.96
C HIS A 16 -31.16 4.32 8.60
N PHE A 17 -30.13 4.74 9.34
CA PHE A 17 -28.73 4.44 9.09
C PHE A 17 -28.21 3.34 10.01
N THR A 18 -28.68 2.11 9.78
CA THR A 18 -28.13 0.93 10.48
C THR A 18 -26.81 0.50 9.84
N ILE A 19 -25.91 -0.12 10.63
CA ILE A 19 -24.65 -0.71 10.13
C ILE A 19 -24.94 -1.71 8.98
N ARG A 20 -26.07 -2.40 9.03
CA ARG A 20 -26.51 -3.31 7.97
C ARG A 20 -26.81 -2.58 6.66
N ASN A 21 -27.53 -1.46 6.73
CA ASN A 21 -27.82 -0.63 5.56
C ASN A 21 -26.53 -0.05 4.97
N ALA A 22 -25.61 0.43 5.81
CA ALA A 22 -24.31 0.93 5.36
C ALA A 22 -23.52 -0.14 4.57
N LYS A 23 -23.49 -1.39 5.04
CA LYS A 23 -22.86 -2.51 4.33
C LYS A 23 -23.53 -2.83 3.00
N LEU A 24 -24.87 -2.77 2.93
CA LEU A 24 -25.61 -2.97 1.68
C LEU A 24 -25.32 -1.85 0.66
N ILE A 25 -25.26 -0.60 1.13
CA ILE A 25 -24.85 0.55 0.29
C ILE A 25 -23.43 0.34 -0.21
N SER A 26 -22.49 -0.07 0.66
CA SER A 26 -21.12 -0.37 0.27
C SER A 26 -21.05 -1.47 -0.81
N LEU A 27 -21.83 -2.54 -0.68
CA LEU A 27 -21.88 -3.60 -1.69
C LEU A 27 -22.46 -3.11 -3.03
N ALA A 28 -23.53 -2.30 -2.98
CA ALA A 28 -24.11 -1.71 -4.17
C ALA A 28 -23.13 -0.75 -4.88
N LEU A 29 -22.41 0.08 -4.12
CA LEU A 29 -21.38 0.98 -4.65
C LEU A 29 -20.26 0.19 -5.33
N VAL A 30 -19.72 -0.84 -4.68
CA VAL A 30 -18.67 -1.70 -5.27
C VAL A 30 -19.15 -2.33 -6.58
N THR A 31 -20.39 -2.84 -6.61
CA THR A 31 -20.96 -3.46 -7.81
C THR A 31 -21.14 -2.45 -8.93
N LEU A 32 -21.64 -1.25 -8.63
CA LEU A 32 -21.83 -0.18 -9.60
C LEU A 32 -20.49 0.31 -10.17
N LEU A 33 -19.49 0.52 -9.32
CA LEU A 33 -18.15 0.89 -9.74
C LEU A 33 -17.53 -0.19 -10.63
N LEU A 34 -17.67 -1.46 -10.25
CA LEU A 34 -17.17 -2.58 -11.03
C LEU A 34 -17.79 -2.62 -12.43
N VAL A 35 -19.12 -2.50 -12.52
CA VAL A 35 -19.84 -2.46 -13.81
C VAL A 35 -19.42 -1.25 -14.64
N PHE A 36 -19.33 -0.07 -14.02
CA PHE A 36 -18.95 1.16 -14.72
C PHE A 36 -17.52 1.09 -15.28
N HIS A 37 -16.55 0.65 -14.49
CA HIS A 37 -15.16 0.51 -14.95
C HIS A 37 -15.01 -0.57 -16.02
N THR A 38 -15.69 -1.70 -15.85
CA THR A 38 -15.68 -2.78 -16.85
C THR A 38 -16.30 -2.32 -18.18
N ALA A 39 -17.43 -1.61 -18.14
CA ALA A 39 -18.07 -1.04 -19.32
C ALA A 39 -17.20 0.06 -19.95
N SER A 40 -16.65 0.97 -19.14
CA SER A 40 -15.74 2.03 -19.59
C SER A 40 -14.52 1.46 -20.31
N ARG A 41 -13.94 0.37 -19.80
CA ARG A 41 -12.80 -0.30 -20.45
C ARG A 41 -13.21 -1.01 -21.74
N TYR A 42 -14.37 -1.65 -21.75
CA TYR A 42 -14.90 -2.34 -22.94
C TYR A 42 -15.21 -1.35 -24.09
N TYR A 43 -15.85 -0.21 -23.80
CA TYR A 43 -16.23 0.79 -24.81
C TYR A 43 -15.12 1.82 -25.10
N GLY A 44 -14.35 2.23 -24.10
CA GLY A 44 -13.30 3.24 -24.21
C GLY A 44 -12.00 2.72 -24.80
N GLY A 45 -11.84 1.40 -24.91
CA GLY A 45 -10.86 0.76 -25.77
C GLY A 45 -9.39 0.80 -25.31
N GLY A 46 -8.96 1.71 -24.46
CA GLY A 46 -7.53 1.84 -24.12
C GLY A 46 -7.00 0.78 -23.14
N ASP A 47 -5.78 0.30 -23.38
CA ASP A 47 -4.99 -0.43 -22.38
C ASP A 47 -4.14 0.54 -21.53
N SER A 48 -3.47 0.01 -20.51
CA SER A 48 -2.62 0.81 -19.64
C SER A 48 -1.42 1.43 -20.37
N CYS A 49 -1.09 0.96 -21.57
CA CYS A 49 0.00 1.47 -22.38
C CYS A 49 -0.42 2.65 -23.24
N GLU A 50 -1.62 2.59 -23.80
CA GLU A 50 -2.25 3.71 -24.49
C GLU A 50 -2.45 4.89 -23.53
N TRP A 51 -2.87 4.63 -22.27
CA TRP A 51 -2.99 5.70 -21.27
C TRP A 51 -1.66 6.33 -20.90
N LEU A 52 -0.59 5.53 -20.78
CA LEU A 52 0.77 6.01 -20.52
C LEU A 52 1.24 6.98 -21.60
N LEU A 53 0.97 6.66 -22.87
CA LEU A 53 1.44 7.40 -24.03
C LEU A 53 0.56 8.60 -24.38
N SER A 54 -0.70 8.59 -23.99
CA SER A 54 -1.67 9.62 -24.38
C SER A 54 -1.70 10.81 -23.43
N ARG A 55 -1.88 10.56 -22.12
CA ARG A 55 -2.19 11.64 -21.17
C ARG A 55 -1.71 11.44 -19.74
N GLY A 56 -1.54 12.54 -19.02
CA GLY A 56 -1.17 12.57 -17.61
C GLY A 56 -1.32 13.96 -16.99
N ARG A 57 -0.71 14.17 -15.84
CA ARG A 57 -0.64 15.46 -15.14
C ARG A 57 0.59 15.54 -14.26
N TYR A 58 1.05 16.73 -13.93
CA TYR A 58 2.05 16.90 -12.88
C TYR A 58 1.44 16.78 -11.48
N MET A 59 2.11 16.02 -10.63
CA MET A 59 1.92 15.97 -9.19
C MET A 59 3.01 16.83 -8.55
N GLY A 60 2.70 18.08 -8.23
CA GLY A 60 3.70 19.06 -7.79
C GLY A 60 4.60 19.52 -8.95
N GLU A 61 5.85 19.91 -8.66
CA GLU A 61 6.71 20.58 -9.66
C GLU A 61 7.41 19.66 -10.65
N ASN A 62 7.70 18.40 -10.30
CA ASN A 62 8.63 17.55 -11.08
C ASN A 62 8.21 16.07 -11.22
N VAL A 63 6.99 15.70 -10.83
CA VAL A 63 6.54 14.29 -10.87
C VAL A 63 5.39 14.14 -11.85
N TRP A 64 5.63 13.47 -12.98
CA TRP A 64 4.57 13.15 -13.93
C TRP A 64 3.77 11.92 -13.48
N GLN A 65 2.45 12.04 -13.47
CA GLN A 65 1.52 10.95 -13.22
C GLN A 65 0.71 10.68 -14.50
N PRO A 66 0.94 9.56 -15.19
CA PRO A 66 0.10 9.16 -16.31
C PRO A 66 -1.33 8.90 -15.86
N TYR A 67 -2.26 8.94 -16.79
CA TYR A 67 -3.64 8.61 -16.50
C TYR A 67 -3.80 7.11 -16.22
N GLY A 68 -4.45 6.77 -15.11
CA GLY A 68 -4.93 5.40 -14.86
C GLY A 68 -3.88 4.35 -14.47
N CYS A 69 -2.58 4.63 -14.57
CA CYS A 69 -1.51 3.68 -14.25
C CYS A 69 -0.27 4.36 -13.64
N MET A 70 0.66 3.57 -13.09
CA MET A 70 1.88 4.06 -12.44
C MET A 70 3.12 3.78 -13.29
N MET A 71 4.01 4.78 -13.38
CA MET A 71 5.32 4.59 -13.98
C MET A 71 6.32 4.06 -12.95
N HIS A 72 7.21 3.19 -13.43
CA HIS A 72 8.43 2.83 -12.73
C HIS A 72 9.54 3.82 -13.07
N LYS A 73 10.35 4.19 -12.06
CA LYS A 73 11.51 5.05 -12.25
C LYS A 73 12.76 4.20 -12.48
N TYR A 74 13.10 4.03 -13.75
CA TYR A 74 14.24 3.21 -14.17
C TYR A 74 15.59 3.74 -13.69
N LYS A 75 16.42 2.83 -13.18
CA LYS A 75 17.85 3.06 -12.96
C LYS A 75 18.67 2.56 -14.15
N SER A 76 19.90 3.06 -14.26
CA SER A 76 20.86 2.68 -15.30
C SER A 76 21.01 1.16 -15.48
N ILE A 77 21.20 0.42 -14.39
CA ILE A 77 21.37 -1.06 -14.45
C ILE A 77 20.13 -1.75 -15.01
N GLU A 78 18.93 -1.32 -14.59
CA GLU A 78 17.66 -1.88 -15.06
C GLU A 78 17.44 -1.55 -16.54
N ALA A 79 17.71 -0.30 -16.94
CA ALA A 79 17.62 0.13 -18.33
C ALA A 79 18.56 -0.67 -19.24
N LYS A 80 19.84 -0.82 -18.85
CA LYS A 80 20.83 -1.64 -19.58
C LYS A 80 20.39 -3.09 -19.70
N THR A 81 19.81 -3.65 -18.65
CA THR A 81 19.32 -5.05 -18.64
C THR A 81 18.11 -5.23 -19.57
N CYS A 82 17.15 -4.29 -19.56
CA CYS A 82 15.99 -4.34 -20.45
C CYS A 82 16.35 -4.23 -21.94
N LEU A 83 17.33 -3.37 -22.22
CA LEU A 83 17.74 -3.00 -23.57
C LEU A 83 18.95 -3.79 -24.07
N ALA A 84 19.38 -4.81 -23.33
CA ALA A 84 20.51 -5.66 -23.71
C ALA A 84 20.33 -6.24 -25.12
N GLU A 85 21.38 -6.13 -25.93
CA GLU A 85 21.44 -6.57 -27.34
C GLU A 85 20.43 -5.90 -28.28
N LYS A 86 19.71 -4.86 -27.84
CA LYS A 86 18.75 -4.13 -28.68
C LYS A 86 19.39 -2.96 -29.41
N ARG A 87 18.78 -2.62 -30.55
CA ARG A 87 19.06 -1.40 -31.30
C ARG A 87 17.87 -0.45 -31.25
N VAL A 88 18.09 0.76 -30.76
CA VAL A 88 17.10 1.83 -30.66
C VAL A 88 17.46 2.94 -31.65
N ALA A 89 16.50 3.40 -32.45
CA ALA A 89 16.71 4.47 -33.42
C ALA A 89 15.78 5.66 -33.14
N PHE A 90 16.37 6.82 -32.87
CA PHE A 90 15.72 8.12 -32.80
C PHE A 90 15.87 8.82 -34.15
N VAL A 91 14.78 9.23 -34.79
CA VAL A 91 14.80 9.80 -36.15
C VAL A 91 13.99 11.09 -36.19
N GLY A 92 14.63 12.22 -36.44
CA GLY A 92 13.91 13.49 -36.45
C GLY A 92 14.77 14.74 -36.42
N ASP A 93 14.18 15.81 -35.89
CA ASP A 93 14.80 17.12 -35.72
C ASP A 93 15.49 17.28 -34.35
N SER A 94 15.80 18.53 -33.98
CA SER A 94 16.50 18.85 -32.73
C SER A 94 15.72 18.48 -31.46
N ARG A 95 14.38 18.36 -31.53
CA ARG A 95 13.55 17.97 -30.38
C ARG A 95 13.65 16.47 -30.11
N ILE A 96 13.66 15.67 -31.18
CA ILE A 96 13.92 14.23 -31.08
C ILE A 96 15.35 13.98 -30.58
N ARG A 97 16.32 14.81 -30.99
CA ARG A 97 17.68 14.76 -30.43
C ARG A 97 17.71 15.04 -28.93
N GLN A 98 16.93 16.02 -28.46
CA GLN A 98 16.83 16.30 -27.02
C GLN A 98 16.23 15.13 -26.23
N LEU A 99 15.21 14.48 -26.80
CA LEU A 99 14.62 13.28 -26.22
C LEU A 99 15.61 12.10 -26.19
N PHE A 100 16.41 11.93 -27.25
CA PHE A 100 17.52 10.98 -27.30
C PHE A 100 18.51 11.21 -26.15
N TYR A 101 18.93 12.46 -25.90
CA TYR A 101 19.84 12.76 -24.80
C TYR A 101 19.25 12.43 -23.42
N SER A 102 17.97 12.75 -23.18
CA SER A 102 17.31 12.35 -21.93
C SER A 102 17.16 10.83 -21.80
N PHE A 103 16.97 10.12 -22.90
CA PHE A 103 16.88 8.65 -22.92
C PHE A 103 18.24 8.00 -22.60
N ILE A 104 19.32 8.43 -23.25
CA ILE A 104 20.66 7.91 -22.94
C ILE A 104 21.09 8.26 -21.52
N LYS A 105 20.67 9.40 -20.96
CA LYS A 105 20.96 9.78 -19.56
C LYS A 105 20.34 8.83 -18.53
N ILE A 106 19.25 8.13 -18.88
CA ILE A 106 18.70 7.06 -18.02
C ILE A 106 19.64 5.84 -18.04
N ILE A 107 20.22 5.52 -19.20
CA ILE A 107 21.13 4.39 -19.42
C ILE A 107 22.51 4.68 -18.82
N ASP A 108 23.08 5.84 -19.10
CA ASP A 108 24.36 6.34 -18.60
C ASP A 108 24.19 7.77 -18.05
N PRO A 109 24.07 7.94 -16.73
CA PRO A 109 23.89 9.24 -16.10
C PRO A 109 25.06 10.21 -16.24
N GLU A 110 26.27 9.72 -16.55
CA GLU A 110 27.47 10.55 -16.70
C GLU A 110 27.60 11.13 -18.11
N GLN A 111 26.83 10.59 -19.06
CA GLN A 111 26.83 11.00 -20.45
C GLN A 111 26.41 12.47 -20.60
N ARG A 112 27.24 13.24 -21.30
CA ARG A 112 26.97 14.64 -21.65
C ARG A 112 26.34 14.73 -23.04
N GLU A 113 25.65 15.86 -23.31
CA GLU A 113 25.10 16.17 -24.64
C GLU A 113 26.24 16.50 -25.63
N ASN A 114 26.94 15.46 -26.08
CA ASN A 114 28.07 15.54 -27.00
C ASN A 114 27.62 15.24 -28.43
N GLY A 115 28.16 15.97 -29.40
CA GLY A 115 27.87 15.77 -30.82
C GLY A 115 27.66 17.10 -31.55
N ASN A 116 27.88 17.10 -32.86
CA ASN A 116 27.63 18.28 -33.67
C ASN A 116 26.13 18.50 -33.85
N LYS A 117 25.75 19.76 -34.09
CA LYS A 117 24.37 20.08 -34.42
C LYS A 117 24.07 19.61 -35.86
N HIS A 118 22.90 19.00 -36.06
CA HIS A 118 22.38 18.60 -37.37
C HIS A 118 23.13 17.42 -38.04
N GLU A 119 23.74 16.55 -37.23
CA GLU A 119 24.42 15.34 -37.70
C GLU A 119 23.87 14.11 -36.97
N ASP A 120 24.12 12.93 -37.53
CA ASP A 120 23.83 11.65 -36.90
C ASP A 120 24.73 11.46 -35.67
N ILE A 121 24.17 10.91 -34.59
CA ILE A 121 24.87 10.69 -33.32
C ILE A 121 24.70 9.24 -32.93
N LEU A 122 25.81 8.54 -32.72
CA LEU A 122 25.81 7.13 -32.36
C LEU A 122 26.20 6.97 -30.89
N PHE A 123 25.43 6.20 -30.14
CA PHE A 123 25.73 5.81 -28.78
C PHE A 123 25.79 4.29 -28.69
N GLN A 124 26.89 3.76 -28.14
CA GLN A 124 27.09 2.34 -27.94
C GLN A 124 27.51 2.08 -26.50
N GLU A 125 26.85 1.12 -25.87
CA GLU A 125 27.17 0.64 -24.53
C GLU A 125 27.72 -0.79 -24.63
N ASP A 126 29.04 -0.93 -24.51
CA ASP A 126 29.74 -2.20 -24.77
C ASP A 126 29.34 -3.31 -23.79
N SER A 127 29.04 -2.97 -22.53
CA SER A 127 28.72 -3.96 -21.48
C SER A 127 27.43 -4.74 -21.76
N SER A 128 26.48 -4.15 -22.49
CA SER A 128 25.17 -4.73 -22.80
C SER A 128 24.94 -4.92 -24.31
N SER A 129 25.94 -4.62 -25.14
CA SER A 129 25.83 -4.60 -26.61
C SER A 129 24.65 -3.75 -27.14
N LEU A 130 24.21 -2.77 -26.35
CA LEU A 130 23.12 -1.85 -26.68
C LEU A 130 23.63 -0.76 -27.64
N LYS A 131 22.85 -0.50 -28.69
CA LYS A 131 23.09 0.60 -29.64
C LYS A 131 21.89 1.54 -29.66
N VAL A 132 22.15 2.83 -29.45
CA VAL A 132 21.14 3.88 -29.55
C VAL A 132 21.63 4.91 -30.57
N ASP A 133 20.97 4.97 -31.72
CA ASP A 133 21.34 5.86 -32.82
C ASP A 133 20.35 7.03 -32.89
N PHE A 134 20.85 8.27 -32.97
CA PHE A 134 20.08 9.41 -33.42
C PHE A 134 20.42 9.72 -34.88
N LEU A 135 19.40 9.78 -35.73
CA LEU A 135 19.54 10.08 -37.16
C LEU A 135 18.85 11.40 -37.50
N TRP A 136 19.58 12.30 -38.14
CA TRP A 136 19.12 13.63 -38.48
C TRP A 136 18.25 13.62 -39.75
N TYR A 137 16.94 13.49 -39.54
CA TYR A 137 15.91 13.56 -40.58
C TYR A 137 14.83 14.55 -40.15
N PRO A 138 15.08 15.86 -40.28
CA PRO A 138 14.24 16.89 -39.66
C PRO A 138 12.87 17.09 -40.34
N GLU A 139 12.66 16.49 -41.52
CA GLU A 139 11.43 16.58 -42.30
C GLU A 139 10.92 15.19 -42.68
N ALA A 140 9.61 14.99 -42.62
CA ALA A 140 8.95 13.80 -43.15
C ALA A 140 8.87 13.88 -44.68
N ASN A 141 10.00 13.67 -45.35
CA ASN A 141 10.15 13.76 -46.80
C ASN A 141 10.66 12.44 -47.42
N ASN A 142 11.04 12.46 -48.69
CA ASN A 142 11.54 11.27 -49.39
C ASN A 142 12.81 10.68 -48.76
N SER A 143 13.67 11.49 -48.15
CA SER A 143 14.88 11.02 -47.47
C SER A 143 14.52 10.13 -46.28
N MET A 144 13.62 10.60 -45.41
CA MET A 144 13.11 9.78 -44.29
C MET A 144 12.41 8.53 -44.81
N LYS A 145 11.59 8.65 -45.86
CA LYS A 145 10.89 7.51 -46.47
C LYS A 145 11.85 6.44 -46.99
N GLU A 146 12.91 6.83 -47.69
CA GLU A 146 13.92 5.91 -48.23
C GLU A 146 14.65 5.18 -47.10
N ARG A 147 14.99 5.88 -46.01
CA ARG A 147 15.60 5.25 -44.84
C ARG A 147 14.68 4.22 -44.19
N LEU A 148 13.42 4.58 -43.96
CA LEU A 148 12.44 3.66 -43.38
C LEU A 148 12.20 2.45 -44.29
N ARG A 149 12.13 2.68 -45.60
CA ARG A 149 12.01 1.62 -46.59
C ARG A 149 13.21 0.67 -46.54
N SER A 150 14.45 1.17 -46.41
CA SER A 150 15.65 0.33 -46.34
C SER A 150 15.57 -0.63 -45.15
N TRP A 151 15.15 -0.16 -43.97
CA TRP A 151 14.96 -0.99 -42.79
C TRP A 151 13.86 -2.06 -42.94
N THR A 152 12.90 -1.89 -43.84
CA THR A 152 11.93 -2.97 -44.12
C THR A 152 12.53 -4.14 -44.89
N HIS A 153 13.75 -4.00 -45.44
CA HIS A 153 14.46 -5.01 -46.22
C HIS A 153 15.77 -5.46 -45.56
N GLU A 154 16.37 -4.65 -44.68
CA GLU A 154 17.57 -5.00 -43.92
C GLU A 154 17.27 -6.13 -42.89
N THR A 155 18.25 -7.02 -42.71
CA THR A 155 18.20 -8.07 -41.67
C THR A 155 18.49 -7.50 -40.28
N SER A 156 19.35 -6.48 -40.18
CA SER A 156 19.75 -5.79 -38.94
C SER A 156 19.04 -4.45 -38.80
N LYS A 157 17.74 -4.50 -38.52
CA LYS A 157 16.89 -3.32 -38.28
C LYS A 157 16.76 -3.02 -36.77
N PRO A 158 16.48 -1.76 -36.38
CA PRO A 158 16.19 -1.41 -34.99
C PRO A 158 15.01 -2.19 -34.40
N ASP A 159 15.05 -2.45 -33.10
CA ASP A 159 13.95 -3.04 -32.32
C ASP A 159 12.95 -1.98 -31.85
N VAL A 160 13.43 -0.74 -31.68
CA VAL A 160 12.62 0.40 -31.24
C VAL A 160 12.88 1.60 -32.13
N PHE A 161 11.82 2.18 -32.68
CA PHE A 161 11.87 3.35 -33.55
C PHE A 161 11.11 4.50 -32.88
N ILE A 162 11.77 5.65 -32.72
CA ILE A 162 11.18 6.84 -32.12
C ILE A 162 11.35 7.98 -33.12
N LEU A 163 10.24 8.37 -33.75
CA LEU A 163 10.25 9.30 -34.87
C LEU A 163 9.48 10.57 -34.56
N GLY A 164 9.90 11.70 -35.10
CA GLY A 164 9.10 12.92 -35.10
C GLY A 164 9.72 14.02 -35.93
N ALA A 165 8.89 14.67 -36.76
CA ALA A 165 9.33 15.75 -37.64
C ALA A 165 8.12 16.61 -38.04
N ALA A 166 8.25 17.93 -37.87
CA ALA A 166 7.32 18.92 -38.43
C ALA A 166 7.90 20.33 -38.39
N THR A 167 8.64 20.67 -37.31
CA THR A 167 9.08 22.05 -37.06
C THR A 167 9.92 22.64 -38.20
N TRP A 168 10.75 21.80 -38.84
CA TRP A 168 11.54 22.22 -40.00
C TRP A 168 10.71 22.45 -41.25
N SER A 169 9.70 21.61 -41.51
CA SER A 169 8.79 21.82 -42.65
C SER A 169 7.99 23.12 -42.47
N ILE A 170 7.56 23.44 -41.24
CA ILE A 170 6.93 24.74 -40.94
C ILE A 170 7.91 25.89 -41.15
N LYS A 171 9.14 25.77 -40.63
CA LYS A 171 10.17 26.82 -40.71
C LYS A 171 10.60 27.13 -42.15
N LEU A 172 10.90 26.10 -42.94
CA LEU A 172 11.43 26.26 -44.29
C LEU A 172 10.40 26.81 -45.27
N HIS A 173 9.12 26.59 -44.99
CA HIS A 173 8.01 26.98 -45.86
C HIS A 173 7.07 28.01 -45.22
N SER A 174 7.57 28.77 -44.23
CA SER A 174 6.85 29.89 -43.60
C SER A 174 5.43 29.54 -43.09
N GLY A 175 5.20 28.29 -42.68
CA GLY A 175 3.90 27.83 -42.19
C GLY A 175 2.78 27.79 -43.25
N SER A 176 3.12 27.62 -44.53
CA SER A 176 2.12 27.60 -45.62
C SER A 176 1.15 26.42 -45.53
N SER A 177 -0.09 26.64 -45.99
CA SER A 177 -1.14 25.62 -46.00
C SER A 177 -0.87 24.50 -47.01
N GLU A 178 -0.20 24.83 -48.10
CA GLU A 178 0.23 23.92 -49.16
C GLU A 178 1.24 22.90 -48.62
N THR A 179 2.20 23.37 -47.79
CA THR A 179 3.17 22.48 -47.14
C THR A 179 2.51 21.54 -46.14
N LEU A 180 1.47 21.97 -45.42
CA LEU A 180 0.70 21.07 -44.55
C LEU A 180 0.03 19.94 -45.35
N GLN A 181 -0.54 20.24 -46.51
CA GLN A 181 -1.11 19.21 -47.39
C GLN A 181 -0.02 18.26 -47.92
N GLN A 182 1.13 18.81 -48.33
CA GLN A 182 2.28 18.01 -48.75
C GLN A 182 2.81 17.11 -47.62
N TYR A 183 2.85 17.63 -46.39
CA TYR A 183 3.20 16.88 -45.19
C TYR A 183 2.25 15.69 -44.98
N LYS A 184 0.94 15.89 -45.11
CA LYS A 184 -0.07 14.82 -45.01
C LYS A 184 0.15 13.73 -46.07
N VAL A 185 0.44 14.13 -47.31
CA VAL A 185 0.76 13.19 -48.41
C VAL A 185 2.04 12.40 -48.12
N ASN A 186 3.10 13.08 -47.66
CA ASN A 186 4.37 12.42 -47.35
C ASN A 186 4.25 11.46 -46.16
N LEU A 187 3.54 11.87 -45.09
CA LEU A 187 3.25 10.99 -43.97
C LEU A 187 2.45 9.77 -44.40
N THR A 188 1.47 9.94 -45.29
CA THR A 188 0.68 8.81 -45.82
C THR A 188 1.58 7.82 -46.57
N ALA A 189 2.58 8.32 -47.31
CA ALA A 189 3.56 7.48 -48.00
C ALA A 189 4.53 6.77 -47.03
N ILE A 190 4.83 7.37 -45.88
CA ILE A 190 5.68 6.80 -44.83
C ILE A 190 4.92 5.79 -43.96
N ALA A 191 3.62 6.02 -43.71
CA ALA A 191 2.79 5.22 -42.79
C ALA A 191 2.80 3.73 -43.12
N ALA A 192 2.74 3.35 -44.39
CA ALA A 192 2.80 1.94 -44.82
C ALA A 192 4.13 1.26 -44.45
N HIS A 193 5.23 2.00 -44.45
CA HIS A 193 6.53 1.48 -44.02
C HIS A 193 6.62 1.37 -42.50
N LEU A 194 6.06 2.34 -41.77
CA LEU A 194 6.00 2.31 -40.30
C LEU A 194 5.19 1.12 -39.79
N GLU A 195 4.01 0.86 -40.37
CA GLU A 195 3.20 -0.32 -40.03
C GLU A 195 3.96 -1.63 -40.26
N LYS A 196 4.70 -1.74 -41.36
CA LYS A 196 5.53 -2.92 -41.64
C LYS A 196 6.70 -3.07 -40.66
N LEU A 197 7.27 -1.97 -40.18
CA LEU A 197 8.30 -2.00 -39.12
C LEU A 197 7.68 -2.41 -37.77
N ALA A 198 6.45 -1.97 -37.51
CA ALA A 198 5.70 -2.30 -36.29
C ALA A 198 5.29 -3.78 -36.19
N ASP A 199 5.44 -4.57 -37.26
CA ASP A 199 5.29 -6.03 -37.21
C ASP A 199 6.41 -6.72 -36.43
N HIS A 200 7.58 -6.08 -36.30
CA HIS A 200 8.78 -6.67 -35.70
C HIS A 200 9.31 -5.91 -34.49
N GLY A 201 9.11 -4.59 -34.46
CA GLY A 201 9.61 -3.72 -33.41
C GLY A 201 8.55 -2.74 -32.92
N GLU A 202 8.93 -1.95 -31.93
CA GLU A 202 8.08 -0.93 -31.34
C GLU A 202 8.27 0.39 -32.10
N VAL A 203 7.19 0.95 -32.67
CA VAL A 203 7.26 2.18 -33.48
C VAL A 203 6.47 3.29 -32.80
N TYR A 204 7.16 4.38 -32.45
CA TYR A 204 6.59 5.56 -31.82
C TYR A 204 6.68 6.77 -32.74
N TRP A 205 5.57 7.50 -32.87
CA TRP A 205 5.54 8.82 -33.48
C TRP A 205 5.31 9.87 -32.38
N VAL A 206 6.28 10.77 -32.20
CA VAL A 206 6.27 11.82 -31.20
C VAL A 206 5.49 13.01 -31.76
N LEU A 207 4.37 13.33 -31.10
CA LEU A 207 3.61 14.52 -31.41
C LEU A 207 4.42 15.76 -31.04
N GLN A 208 4.30 16.79 -31.88
CA GLN A 208 5.02 18.03 -31.73
C GLN A 208 4.54 18.77 -30.49
N GLU A 209 5.48 19.05 -29.59
CA GLU A 209 5.17 19.71 -28.33
C GLU A 209 5.03 21.23 -28.56
N PRO A 210 4.38 22.00 -27.67
CA PRO A 210 4.20 23.44 -27.86
C PRO A 210 5.52 24.20 -27.92
N VAL A 211 5.44 25.46 -28.35
CA VAL A 211 6.52 26.45 -28.36
C VAL A 211 6.12 27.68 -27.55
N ASN A 212 7.10 28.35 -26.94
CA ASN A 212 6.90 29.66 -26.33
C ASN A 212 7.14 30.74 -27.40
N GLU A 213 6.06 31.17 -28.04
CA GLU A 213 6.09 32.07 -29.20
C GLU A 213 6.76 33.42 -28.92
N GLU A 214 6.75 33.89 -27.67
CA GLU A 214 7.35 35.18 -27.28
C GLU A 214 8.88 35.15 -27.27
N VAL A 215 9.46 33.98 -26.97
CA VAL A 215 10.91 33.79 -26.80
C VAL A 215 11.57 33.26 -28.09
N LEU A 216 10.77 32.84 -29.07
CA LEU A 216 11.28 32.36 -30.35
C LEU A 216 12.08 33.44 -31.07
N SER A 217 13.25 33.04 -31.59
CA SER A 217 14.06 33.87 -32.47
C SER A 217 13.29 34.24 -33.76
N ASP A 218 13.62 35.38 -34.37
CA ASP A 218 12.90 35.89 -35.55
C ASP A 218 12.81 34.86 -36.70
N ASN A 219 13.87 34.07 -36.89
CA ASN A 219 13.93 33.00 -37.89
C ASN A 219 13.08 31.75 -37.57
N ARG A 220 12.36 31.73 -36.45
CA ARG A 220 11.48 30.65 -35.99
C ARG A 220 10.05 31.12 -35.72
N LYS A 221 9.74 32.41 -35.85
CA LYS A 221 8.42 32.99 -35.54
C LYS A 221 7.27 32.43 -36.38
N MET A 222 7.56 31.81 -37.52
CA MET A 222 6.55 31.10 -38.32
C MET A 222 6.05 29.81 -37.65
N ILE A 223 6.79 29.27 -36.66
CA ILE A 223 6.39 28.08 -35.89
C ILE A 223 5.46 28.56 -34.77
N THR A 224 4.15 28.50 -35.01
CA THR A 224 3.14 28.82 -34.00
C THR A 224 2.53 27.57 -33.41
N ASN A 225 1.96 27.65 -32.20
CA ASN A 225 1.25 26.54 -31.58
C ASN A 225 0.05 26.08 -32.42
N GLN A 226 -0.62 27.01 -33.12
CA GLN A 226 -1.68 26.68 -34.06
C GLN A 226 -1.17 25.82 -35.23
N GLN A 227 -0.01 26.17 -35.81
CA GLN A 227 0.60 25.36 -36.86
C GLN A 227 0.98 23.96 -36.34
N LEU A 228 1.60 23.88 -35.16
CA LEU A 228 1.96 22.59 -34.56
C LEU A 228 0.74 21.71 -34.31
N GLU A 229 -0.40 22.28 -33.93
CA GLU A 229 -1.65 21.54 -33.77
C GLU A 229 -2.15 20.97 -35.09
N LEU A 230 -2.18 21.77 -36.16
CA LEU A 230 -2.58 21.30 -37.49
C LEU A 230 -1.70 20.14 -38.00
N TYR A 231 -0.39 20.20 -37.73
CA TYR A 231 0.53 19.13 -38.10
C TYR A 231 0.35 17.88 -37.23
N ASN A 232 0.06 18.04 -35.93
CA ASN A 232 -0.27 16.94 -35.04
C ASN A 232 -1.57 16.26 -35.48
N GLU A 233 -2.64 17.01 -35.72
CA GLU A 233 -3.91 16.49 -36.23
C GLU A 233 -3.70 15.73 -37.55
N ALA A 234 -2.88 16.26 -38.47
CA ALA A 234 -2.54 15.56 -39.70
C ALA A 234 -1.78 14.24 -39.45
N ALA A 235 -0.88 14.19 -38.47
CA ALA A 235 -0.17 12.98 -38.09
C ALA A 235 -1.10 11.95 -37.41
N GLU A 236 -1.97 12.40 -36.50
CA GLU A 236 -2.97 11.56 -35.84
C GLU A 236 -3.94 10.97 -36.87
N ASP A 237 -4.48 11.79 -37.76
CA ASP A 237 -5.36 11.36 -38.86
C ASP A 237 -4.72 10.25 -39.69
N VAL A 238 -3.46 10.43 -40.10
CA VAL A 238 -2.78 9.51 -41.02
C VAL A 238 -2.33 8.24 -40.31
N LEU A 239 -1.75 8.36 -39.12
CA LEU A 239 -1.15 7.24 -38.41
C LEU A 239 -2.16 6.45 -37.57
N ASN A 240 -3.29 7.05 -37.18
CA ASN A 240 -4.36 6.36 -36.45
C ASN A 240 -5.45 5.79 -37.38
N SER A 241 -5.51 6.22 -38.65
CA SER A 241 -6.50 5.72 -39.62
C SER A 241 -6.17 4.32 -40.13
N SER A 242 -6.69 3.30 -39.45
CA SER A 242 -6.78 1.97 -40.04
C SER A 242 -7.97 1.84 -40.97
N LYS A 243 -7.70 1.56 -42.24
CA LYS A 243 -8.71 1.26 -43.28
C LYS A 243 -9.46 -0.08 -43.05
N ARG A 244 -9.25 -0.81 -41.94
CA ARG A 244 -9.77 -2.18 -41.80
C ARG A 244 -9.89 -2.69 -40.35
N ASN A 245 -10.78 -2.14 -39.52
CA ASN A 245 -11.22 -2.71 -38.22
C ASN A 245 -10.13 -3.16 -37.20
N SER A 246 -8.84 -2.97 -37.46
CA SER A 246 -7.71 -3.30 -36.59
C SER A 246 -7.00 -2.01 -36.22
N ARG A 247 -6.72 -1.76 -34.93
CA ARG A 247 -5.99 -0.57 -34.52
C ARG A 247 -4.61 -0.48 -35.20
N SER A 248 -4.19 0.74 -35.52
CA SER A 248 -2.83 1.05 -35.96
C SER A 248 -1.81 0.52 -34.96
N ARG A 249 -0.70 -0.04 -35.45
CA ARG A 249 0.40 -0.53 -34.60
C ARG A 249 1.41 0.57 -34.29
N VAL A 250 1.34 1.69 -35.01
CA VAL A 250 2.16 2.88 -34.72
C VAL A 250 1.60 3.59 -33.49
N LYS A 251 2.46 3.74 -32.47
CA LYS A 251 2.09 4.32 -31.18
C LYS A 251 2.35 5.83 -31.18
N LEU A 252 1.35 6.63 -30.83
CA LEU A 252 1.50 8.07 -30.72
C LEU A 252 1.97 8.46 -29.31
N LEU A 253 3.09 9.18 -29.20
CA LEU A 253 3.58 9.74 -27.93
C LEU A 253 3.03 11.16 -27.75
N ALA A 254 1.86 11.27 -27.13
CA ALA A 254 1.20 12.54 -26.82
C ALA A 254 1.50 13.04 -25.39
N ALA A 255 1.90 12.14 -24.48
CA ALA A 255 2.18 12.48 -23.08
C ALA A 255 3.32 13.50 -22.94
N SER A 256 4.36 13.44 -23.79
CA SER A 256 5.44 14.45 -23.81
C SER A 256 4.90 15.84 -24.14
N ARG A 257 4.03 15.93 -25.15
CA ARG A 257 3.35 17.17 -25.53
C ARG A 257 2.50 17.71 -24.38
N GLN A 258 1.73 16.86 -23.71
CA GLN A 258 0.90 17.30 -22.59
C GLN A 258 1.75 17.82 -21.41
N ALA A 259 2.84 17.14 -21.09
CA ALA A 259 3.77 17.60 -20.07
C ALA A 259 4.40 18.96 -20.44
N ALA A 260 4.71 19.17 -21.73
CA ALA A 260 5.28 20.42 -22.21
C ALA A 260 4.29 21.60 -22.19
N LEU A 261 2.98 21.38 -22.34
CA LEU A 261 1.97 22.45 -22.23
C LEU A 261 2.03 23.19 -20.88
N GLU A 262 2.43 22.51 -19.81
CA GLU A 262 2.53 23.09 -18.47
C GLU A 262 3.89 23.77 -18.19
N THR A 263 4.93 23.46 -18.96
CA THR A 263 6.33 23.84 -18.65
C THR A 263 7.03 24.65 -19.74
N ILE A 264 6.44 24.79 -20.93
CA ILE A 264 7.07 25.44 -22.09
C ILE A 264 7.49 26.90 -21.83
N THR A 265 6.83 27.57 -20.89
CA THR A 265 7.18 28.94 -20.47
C THR A 265 8.58 29.04 -19.86
N GLN A 266 9.17 27.92 -19.40
CA GLN A 266 10.53 27.82 -18.86
C GLN A 266 11.59 27.53 -19.94
N SER A 267 11.22 27.50 -21.22
CA SER A 267 12.14 27.27 -22.33
C SER A 267 13.09 28.45 -22.56
N ASP A 268 14.38 28.17 -22.72
CA ASP A 268 15.42 29.20 -22.94
C ASP A 268 15.35 29.85 -24.33
N ASP A 269 14.94 29.09 -25.37
CA ASP A 269 14.93 29.54 -26.76
C ASP A 269 13.56 29.46 -27.45
N GLY A 270 12.53 29.21 -26.63
CA GLY A 270 11.14 29.06 -27.02
C GLY A 270 10.79 27.78 -27.80
N LEU A 271 11.78 27.00 -28.26
CA LEU A 271 11.55 25.78 -29.05
C LEU A 271 11.88 24.52 -28.25
N HIS A 272 12.99 24.55 -27.52
CA HIS A 272 13.53 23.38 -26.83
C HIS A 272 12.99 23.26 -25.40
N LEU A 273 12.70 22.03 -24.99
CA LEU A 273 12.05 21.80 -23.71
C LEU A 273 13.03 21.85 -22.52
N PRO A 274 12.57 22.28 -21.34
CA PRO A 274 13.31 22.13 -20.08
C PRO A 274 13.65 20.65 -19.79
N GLU A 275 14.78 20.41 -19.12
CA GLU A 275 15.25 19.06 -18.77
C GLU A 275 14.20 18.22 -18.02
N SER A 276 13.47 18.82 -17.08
CA SER A 276 12.42 18.14 -16.31
C SER A 276 11.38 17.48 -17.22
N THR A 277 10.98 18.18 -18.29
CA THR A 277 9.94 17.71 -19.23
C THR A 277 10.51 16.69 -20.23
N ARG A 278 11.72 16.91 -20.73
CA ARG A 278 12.41 15.93 -21.59
C ARG A 278 12.57 14.57 -20.89
N ASN A 279 12.87 14.61 -19.60
CA ASN A 279 12.99 13.41 -18.76
C ASN A 279 11.65 12.67 -18.60
N VAL A 280 10.51 13.37 -18.65
CA VAL A 280 9.17 12.74 -18.67
C VAL A 280 9.00 11.91 -19.94
N GLY A 281 9.25 12.49 -21.11
CA GLY A 281 9.16 11.78 -22.40
C GLY A 281 10.04 10.54 -22.44
N ALA A 282 11.29 10.66 -21.98
CA ALA A 282 12.24 9.54 -21.91
C ALA A 282 11.77 8.43 -20.94
N MET A 283 11.26 8.80 -19.76
CA MET A 283 10.71 7.84 -18.79
C MET A 283 9.44 7.15 -19.30
N VAL A 284 8.57 7.87 -20.01
CA VAL A 284 7.37 7.31 -20.65
C VAL A 284 7.77 6.25 -21.68
N LEU A 285 8.74 6.55 -22.55
CA LEU A 285 9.26 5.59 -23.53
C LEU A 285 9.89 4.37 -22.84
N MET A 286 10.71 4.59 -21.80
CA MET A 286 11.33 3.49 -21.07
C MET A 286 10.28 2.57 -20.43
N ASN A 287 9.23 3.13 -19.83
CA ASN A 287 8.12 2.36 -19.28
C ASN A 287 7.36 1.58 -20.36
N SER A 288 7.14 2.18 -21.53
CA SER A 288 6.46 1.51 -22.64
C SER A 288 7.24 0.31 -23.17
N VAL A 289 8.57 0.44 -23.29
CA VAL A 289 9.44 -0.61 -23.83
C VAL A 289 9.78 -1.68 -22.78
N CYS A 290 10.04 -1.28 -21.54
CA CYS A 290 10.68 -2.15 -20.55
C CYS A 290 9.75 -2.76 -19.50
N ASN A 291 8.56 -2.20 -19.26
CA ASN A 291 7.69 -2.70 -18.19
C ASN A 291 7.21 -4.13 -18.46
N ASN A 292 6.97 -4.49 -19.72
CA ASN A 292 6.55 -5.84 -20.08
C ASN A 292 7.68 -6.88 -19.90
N VAL A 293 8.94 -6.44 -20.04
CA VAL A 293 10.14 -7.27 -19.93
C VAL A 293 10.52 -7.49 -18.46
N LEU A 294 10.73 -6.39 -17.72
CA LEU A 294 11.24 -6.44 -16.34
C LEU A 294 10.16 -6.59 -15.29
N ARG A 295 8.90 -6.22 -15.61
CA ARG A 295 7.73 -6.31 -14.73
C ARG A 295 7.99 -5.73 -13.32
N PRO A 296 8.40 -4.45 -13.23
CA PRO A 296 8.69 -3.82 -11.94
C PRO A 296 7.46 -3.80 -11.03
N ILE A 297 7.66 -4.04 -9.74
CA ILE A 297 6.58 -4.15 -8.73
C ILE A 297 5.87 -2.80 -8.49
N ASP A 298 6.59 -1.69 -8.62
CA ASP A 298 6.11 -0.32 -8.40
C ASP A 298 5.56 0.36 -9.68
N GLY A 299 5.66 -0.30 -10.84
CA GLY A 299 5.03 0.13 -12.09
C GLY A 299 3.77 -0.67 -12.40
N SER A 300 2.79 -0.06 -13.07
CA SER A 300 1.59 -0.75 -13.56
C SER A 300 1.24 -0.44 -15.01
N CYS A 301 1.86 0.57 -15.63
CA CYS A 301 1.65 0.88 -17.05
C CYS A 301 2.32 -0.16 -17.97
N CYS A 302 1.72 -0.48 -19.11
CA CYS A 302 2.29 -1.38 -20.13
C CYS A 302 2.75 -2.77 -19.58
N GLN A 303 2.06 -3.30 -18.58
CA GLN A 303 2.34 -4.63 -18.02
C GLN A 303 1.23 -5.61 -18.35
N THR A 304 1.61 -6.81 -18.81
CA THR A 304 0.67 -7.93 -18.93
C THR A 304 0.44 -8.59 -17.57
N LEU A 305 -0.82 -8.76 -17.16
CA LEU A 305 -1.11 -9.44 -15.89
C LEU A 305 -0.84 -10.94 -16.02
N PRO A 306 -0.18 -11.55 -15.01
CA PRO A 306 0.02 -12.99 -15.00
C PRO A 306 -1.32 -13.72 -14.86
N PRO A 307 -1.49 -14.90 -15.50
CA PRO A 307 -2.69 -15.70 -15.32
C PRO A 307 -2.79 -16.21 -13.87
N PRO A 308 -4.00 -16.55 -13.37
CA PRO A 308 -4.16 -17.02 -12.00
C PRO A 308 -3.40 -18.31 -11.71
N ASN A 309 -2.67 -18.32 -10.60
CA ASN A 309 -1.89 -19.47 -10.14
C ASN A 309 -2.78 -20.62 -9.64
N PHE A 310 -2.22 -21.83 -9.53
CA PHE A 310 -2.97 -23.01 -9.06
C PHE A 310 -3.63 -22.78 -7.70
N LEU A 311 -2.92 -22.14 -6.76
CA LEU A 311 -3.44 -21.80 -5.42
C LEU A 311 -4.63 -20.82 -5.47
N GLN A 312 -4.58 -19.86 -6.39
CA GLN A 312 -5.67 -18.90 -6.61
C GLN A 312 -6.90 -19.57 -7.23
N LYS A 313 -6.69 -20.50 -8.18
CA LYS A 313 -7.77 -21.31 -8.74
C LYS A 313 -8.43 -22.19 -7.66
N LEU A 314 -7.62 -22.85 -6.83
CA LEU A 314 -8.11 -23.68 -5.73
C LEU A 314 -8.91 -22.88 -4.70
N SER A 315 -8.43 -21.69 -4.32
CA SER A 315 -9.15 -20.81 -3.40
C SER A 315 -10.48 -20.30 -3.99
N ALA A 316 -10.50 -19.96 -5.28
CA ALA A 316 -11.73 -19.62 -5.98
C ALA A 316 -12.73 -20.80 -5.96
N CYS A 317 -12.28 -22.02 -6.27
CA CYS A 317 -13.11 -23.22 -6.19
C CYS A 317 -13.65 -23.46 -4.77
N PHE A 318 -12.84 -23.25 -3.73
CA PHE A 318 -13.26 -23.38 -2.33
C PHE A 318 -14.37 -22.38 -1.97
N PHE A 319 -14.20 -21.10 -2.31
CA PHE A 319 -15.23 -20.09 -2.02
C PHE A 319 -16.52 -20.32 -2.83
N LEU A 320 -16.41 -20.75 -4.09
CA LEU A 320 -17.57 -21.11 -4.91
C LEU A 320 -18.30 -22.35 -4.35
N GLY A 321 -17.56 -23.38 -3.92
CA GLY A 321 -18.12 -24.57 -3.30
C GLY A 321 -18.86 -24.26 -1.99
N THR A 322 -18.28 -23.40 -1.13
CA THR A 322 -18.95 -22.97 0.11
C THR A 322 -20.21 -22.14 -0.15
N ALA A 323 -20.20 -21.29 -1.19
CA ALA A 323 -21.39 -20.56 -1.63
C ALA A 323 -22.50 -21.49 -2.15
N LEU A 324 -22.14 -22.54 -2.91
CA LEU A 324 -23.08 -23.56 -3.38
C LEU A 324 -23.70 -24.34 -2.22
N VAL A 325 -22.88 -24.78 -1.25
CA VAL A 325 -23.38 -25.48 -0.05
C VAL A 325 -24.31 -24.58 0.76
N PHE A 326 -23.96 -23.29 0.92
CA PHE A 326 -24.85 -22.32 1.57
C PHE A 326 -26.19 -22.21 0.83
N LEU A 327 -26.17 -22.10 -0.51
CA LEU A 327 -27.38 -22.03 -1.34
C LEU A 327 -28.24 -23.29 -1.17
N VAL A 328 -27.64 -24.48 -1.22
CA VAL A 328 -28.33 -25.76 -1.01
C VAL A 328 -28.96 -25.83 0.38
N LEU A 329 -28.22 -25.49 1.44
CA LEU A 329 -28.75 -25.45 2.81
C LEU A 329 -29.84 -24.37 2.98
N HIS A 330 -29.73 -23.26 2.26
CA HIS A 330 -30.74 -22.20 2.25
C HIS A 330 -32.04 -22.72 1.63
N VAL A 331 -31.97 -23.31 0.43
CA VAL A 331 -33.12 -23.89 -0.29
C VAL A 331 -33.75 -25.04 0.50
N LEU A 332 -32.96 -26.02 0.96
CA LEU A 332 -33.44 -27.15 1.76
C LEU A 332 -34.05 -26.72 3.10
N GLY A 333 -33.51 -25.67 3.71
CA GLY A 333 -34.01 -25.15 4.98
C GLY A 333 -35.14 -24.11 4.86
N ASN A 334 -35.55 -23.71 3.65
CA ASN A 334 -36.67 -22.80 3.44
C ASN A 334 -38.04 -23.49 3.69
N ASN A 335 -38.06 -24.82 3.76
CA ASN A 335 -39.25 -25.63 4.04
C ASN A 335 -39.62 -25.75 5.53
N ARG A 336 -38.88 -25.11 6.44
CA ARG A 336 -39.25 -25.04 7.87
C ARG A 336 -39.46 -23.58 8.27
N HIS A 337 -40.69 -23.10 8.09
CA HIS A 337 -41.16 -21.83 8.67
C HIS A 337 -40.92 -21.81 10.19
N ARG A 338 -39.92 -21.05 10.63
CA ARG A 338 -39.95 -20.44 11.96
C ARG A 338 -40.24 -18.96 11.77
N ARG A 339 -41.34 -18.51 12.36
CA ARG A 339 -41.74 -17.09 12.42
C ARG A 339 -40.56 -16.23 12.88
N PRO A 340 -40.29 -15.09 12.24
CA PRO A 340 -39.31 -14.14 12.77
C PRO A 340 -39.89 -13.47 14.02
N VAL A 341 -39.17 -13.57 15.14
CA VAL A 341 -39.37 -12.67 16.28
C VAL A 341 -38.80 -11.30 15.88
N PRO A 342 -39.48 -10.17 16.13
CA PRO A 342 -38.96 -8.86 15.76
C PRO A 342 -37.66 -8.59 16.52
N PRO A 343 -36.62 -8.00 15.89
CA PRO A 343 -35.49 -7.49 16.63
C PRO A 343 -35.92 -6.19 17.30
N ASP A 344 -35.98 -6.18 18.64
CA ASP A 344 -36.11 -4.93 19.40
C ASP A 344 -34.88 -4.06 19.15
N VAL A 345 -35.14 -2.95 18.47
CA VAL A 345 -34.21 -1.84 18.24
C VAL A 345 -34.21 -0.99 19.50
N GLU A 346 -33.19 -1.15 20.36
CA GLU A 346 -32.62 -0.11 21.24
C GLU A 346 -31.76 -0.77 22.36
N SER A 347 -30.44 -0.80 22.18
CA SER A 347 -29.51 -0.55 23.31
C SER A 347 -28.09 -0.35 22.78
N LEU A 348 -27.58 0.87 22.93
CA LEU A 348 -26.18 1.26 22.77
C LEU A 348 -25.31 0.80 23.96
N GLU A 349 -25.73 -0.26 24.66
CA GLU A 349 -24.96 -0.90 25.71
C GLU A 349 -24.54 -2.30 25.23
N GLU A 350 -23.23 -2.49 25.10
CA GLU A 350 -22.63 -3.82 25.06
C GLU A 350 -23.16 -4.64 26.25
N LYS A 351 -24.02 -5.62 25.98
CA LYS A 351 -24.32 -6.68 26.93
C LYS A 351 -22.99 -7.30 27.37
N LYS A 352 -22.73 -7.27 28.68
CA LYS A 352 -21.77 -8.16 29.37
C LYS A 352 -21.91 -9.59 28.82
N PRO A 353 -20.83 -10.39 28.77
CA PRO A 353 -20.89 -11.76 28.28
C PRO A 353 -21.75 -12.58 29.25
N ALA A 354 -23.04 -12.68 28.95
CA ALA A 354 -23.93 -13.62 29.60
C ALA A 354 -23.50 -15.03 29.15
N THR A 355 -23.16 -15.82 30.15
CA THR A 355 -23.15 -17.28 30.20
C THR A 355 -23.99 -17.96 29.11
N ALA A 356 -23.37 -18.96 28.45
CA ALA A 356 -23.87 -19.85 27.41
C ALA A 356 -24.04 -19.24 26.00
N ALA A 357 -22.98 -19.38 25.18
CA ALA A 357 -23.07 -19.18 23.73
C ALA A 357 -24.08 -20.17 23.13
N VAL A 358 -25.15 -19.66 22.55
CA VAL A 358 -26.07 -20.45 21.73
C VAL A 358 -25.27 -21.05 20.56
N PRO A 359 -25.36 -22.37 20.28
CA PRO A 359 -24.64 -22.97 19.17
C PRO A 359 -25.05 -22.29 17.86
N LEU A 360 -24.08 -21.75 17.10
CA LEU A 360 -24.36 -21.25 15.75
C LEU A 360 -24.99 -22.38 14.93
N GLY A 361 -26.12 -22.10 14.29
CA GLY A 361 -26.78 -23.07 13.42
C GLY A 361 -25.86 -23.49 12.25
N PRO A 362 -26.09 -24.66 11.63
CA PRO A 362 -25.20 -25.23 10.60
C PRO A 362 -25.03 -24.33 9.37
N LYS A 363 -25.94 -23.37 9.14
CA LYS A 363 -25.88 -22.40 8.03
C LYS A 363 -24.88 -21.27 8.25
N ALA A 364 -24.63 -20.89 9.50
CA ALA A 364 -23.87 -19.69 9.83
C ALA A 364 -22.39 -19.72 9.38
N PRO A 365 -21.61 -20.81 9.54
CA PRO A 365 -20.22 -20.83 9.07
C PRO A 365 -20.12 -20.73 7.54
N PHE A 366 -21.02 -21.38 6.79
CA PHE A 366 -21.03 -21.28 5.32
C PHE A 366 -21.44 -19.88 4.85
N GLN A 367 -22.36 -19.22 5.56
CA GLN A 367 -22.68 -17.82 5.29
C GLN A 367 -21.47 -16.91 5.51
N ALA A 368 -20.72 -17.10 6.60
CA ALA A 368 -19.51 -16.33 6.90
C ALA A 368 -18.42 -16.55 5.83
N LEU A 369 -18.21 -17.80 5.39
CA LEU A 369 -17.27 -18.12 4.31
C LEU A 369 -17.70 -17.56 2.95
N CYS A 370 -19.00 -17.56 2.63
CA CYS A 370 -19.52 -16.96 1.40
C CYS A 370 -19.29 -15.45 1.39
N ARG A 371 -19.55 -14.74 2.50
CA ARG A 371 -19.26 -13.31 2.63
C ARG A 371 -17.77 -13.02 2.53
N MET A 372 -16.93 -13.88 3.15
CA MET A 372 -15.47 -13.79 2.99
C MET A 372 -15.06 -13.94 1.52
N GLY A 373 -15.63 -14.90 0.79
CA GLY A 373 -15.34 -15.11 -0.62
C GLY A 373 -15.64 -13.90 -1.50
N ILE A 374 -16.76 -13.19 -1.24
CA ILE A 374 -17.09 -11.93 -1.94
C ILE A 374 -16.04 -10.85 -1.66
N ILE A 375 -15.62 -10.69 -0.40
CA ILE A 375 -14.61 -9.71 -0.02
C ILE A 375 -13.24 -10.05 -0.62
N MET A 376 -12.84 -11.32 -0.60
CA MET A 376 -11.60 -11.78 -1.21
C MET A 376 -11.62 -11.59 -2.73
N GLY A 377 -12.75 -11.86 -3.39
CA GLY A 377 -12.95 -11.55 -4.80
C GLY A 377 -12.82 -10.06 -5.10
N TYR A 378 -13.41 -9.19 -4.26
CA TYR A 378 -13.25 -7.75 -4.38
C TYR A 378 -11.77 -7.33 -4.27
N PHE A 379 -11.04 -7.83 -3.27
CA PHE A 379 -9.62 -7.49 -3.13
C PHE A 379 -8.80 -7.97 -4.33
N TYR A 380 -9.09 -9.18 -4.84
CA TYR A 380 -8.42 -9.70 -6.03
C TYR A 380 -8.64 -8.79 -7.24
N LEU A 381 -9.87 -8.30 -7.44
CA LEU A 381 -10.19 -7.37 -8.52
C LEU A 381 -9.51 -5.99 -8.36
N CYS A 382 -9.31 -5.52 -7.13
CA CYS A 382 -8.64 -4.25 -6.85
C CYS A 382 -7.13 -4.28 -7.12
N ASP A 383 -6.46 -5.38 -6.77
CA ASP A 383 -4.99 -5.42 -6.78
C ASP A 383 -4.44 -6.25 -7.95
N ARG A 384 -5.02 -7.43 -8.20
CA ARG A 384 -4.54 -8.44 -9.17
C ARG A 384 -5.26 -8.41 -10.51
N ALA A 385 -6.38 -7.71 -10.63
CA ALA A 385 -7.01 -7.41 -11.91
C ALA A 385 -6.77 -5.94 -12.29
N ASP A 386 -6.75 -5.65 -13.58
CA ASP A 386 -6.60 -4.28 -14.11
C ASP A 386 -7.97 -3.64 -14.36
N VAL A 387 -8.88 -3.79 -13.39
CA VAL A 387 -10.23 -3.23 -13.48
C VAL A 387 -10.24 -1.79 -12.98
N PHE A 388 -9.52 -1.52 -11.90
CA PHE A 388 -9.45 -0.20 -11.28
C PHE A 388 -8.10 0.46 -11.58
N MET A 389 -8.14 1.78 -11.71
CA MET A 389 -6.98 2.61 -12.01
C MET A 389 -6.03 2.72 -10.81
N LYS A 390 -4.74 2.97 -11.08
CA LYS A 390 -3.69 3.11 -10.06
C LYS A 390 -2.91 4.40 -10.26
N GLU A 391 -2.68 5.14 -9.18
CA GLU A 391 -1.88 6.38 -9.17
C GLU A 391 -0.68 6.27 -8.22
N GLN A 392 0.40 6.99 -8.53
CA GLN A 392 1.59 7.06 -7.67
C GLN A 392 1.28 7.83 -6.38
N LYS A 393 1.98 7.46 -5.30
CA LYS A 393 1.94 8.22 -4.05
C LYS A 393 2.72 9.51 -4.20
N PHE A 394 2.07 10.62 -3.87
CA PHE A 394 2.71 11.93 -3.83
C PHE A 394 2.47 12.57 -2.46
N TYR A 395 3.58 12.86 -1.75
CA TYR A 395 3.51 13.46 -0.42
C TYR A 395 3.45 14.98 -0.51
N THR A 396 2.44 15.57 0.14
CA THR A 396 2.42 16.99 0.49
C THR A 396 2.05 17.15 1.96
N HIS A 397 2.52 18.22 2.59
CA HIS A 397 2.16 18.52 3.98
C HIS A 397 0.64 18.62 4.17
N SER A 398 -0.07 19.25 3.23
CA SER A 398 -1.53 19.39 3.28
C SER A 398 -2.25 18.05 3.23
N THR A 399 -1.83 17.13 2.34
CA THR A 399 -2.44 15.79 2.22
C THR A 399 -2.29 14.92 3.48
N PHE A 400 -1.32 15.21 4.33
CA PHE A 400 -1.12 14.50 5.61
C PHE A 400 -1.80 15.20 6.78
N PHE A 401 -1.55 16.49 6.98
CA PHE A 401 -2.01 17.21 8.17
C PHE A 401 -3.50 17.56 8.15
N ILE A 402 -4.12 17.80 6.99
CA ILE A 402 -5.56 18.13 6.93
C ILE A 402 -6.42 16.93 7.38
N PRO A 403 -6.25 15.70 6.84
CA PRO A 403 -6.99 14.54 7.34
C PRO A 403 -6.71 14.23 8.82
N LEU A 404 -5.47 14.46 9.27
CA LEU A 404 -5.07 14.27 10.66
C LEU A 404 -5.86 15.18 11.60
N ILE A 405 -5.94 16.48 11.30
CA ILE A 405 -6.71 17.46 12.08
C ILE A 405 -8.19 17.07 12.10
N TYR A 406 -8.76 16.71 10.95
CA TYR A 406 -10.17 16.32 10.85
C TYR A 406 -10.50 15.12 11.76
N ILE A 407 -9.67 14.08 11.76
CA ILE A 407 -9.86 12.90 12.60
C ILE A 407 -9.75 13.23 14.09
N PHE A 408 -8.79 14.08 14.49
CA PHE A 408 -8.68 14.49 15.90
C PHE A 408 -9.85 15.36 16.36
N VAL A 409 -10.34 16.25 15.49
CA VAL A 409 -11.54 17.05 15.76
C VAL A 409 -12.76 16.14 15.98
N LEU A 410 -12.98 15.16 15.10
CA LEU A 410 -14.03 14.16 15.29
C LEU A 410 -13.86 13.39 16.62
N GLY A 411 -12.64 12.96 16.93
CA GLY A 411 -12.33 12.28 18.18
C GLY A 411 -12.72 13.07 19.43
N ILE A 412 -12.51 14.39 19.43
CA ILE A 412 -12.85 15.29 20.54
C ILE A 412 -14.38 15.47 20.68
N PHE A 413 -15.13 15.50 19.57
CA PHE A 413 -16.58 15.65 19.62
C PHE A 413 -17.31 14.42 20.17
N TYR A 414 -16.77 13.21 19.98
CA TYR A 414 -17.36 11.94 20.43
C TYR A 414 -16.73 11.44 21.74
N ASN A 415 -16.72 12.28 22.78
CA ASN A 415 -16.21 11.91 24.11
C ASN A 415 -17.32 11.37 25.03
N GLU A 416 -17.03 10.29 25.74
CA GLU A 416 -17.90 9.64 26.71
C GLU A 416 -17.18 9.41 28.04
N ASN A 417 -17.96 9.26 29.13
CA ASN A 417 -17.42 8.95 30.45
C ASN A 417 -17.08 7.46 30.54
N SER A 418 -15.88 7.17 31.01
CA SER A 418 -15.41 5.81 31.26
C SER A 418 -16.15 5.14 32.42
N LYS A 419 -16.39 3.83 32.31
CA LYS A 419 -16.98 3.01 33.39
C LYS A 419 -16.01 2.78 34.55
N GLU A 420 -14.71 2.70 34.27
CA GLU A 420 -13.65 2.46 35.25
C GLU A 420 -12.59 3.56 35.21
N SER A 421 -12.17 4.06 36.38
CA SER A 421 -11.09 5.07 36.53
C SER A 421 -9.70 4.45 36.72
N LYS A 422 -9.52 3.17 36.38
CA LYS A 422 -8.21 2.50 36.45
C LYS A 422 -7.27 3.00 35.37
N LEU A 423 -5.97 3.00 35.65
CA LEU A 423 -4.94 3.34 34.67
C LEU A 423 -4.97 2.35 33.49
N LEU A 424 -4.98 2.87 32.25
CA LEU A 424 -5.05 2.08 31.02
C LEU A 424 -6.21 1.07 31.02
N ASN A 425 -7.42 1.56 31.27
CA ASN A 425 -8.61 0.72 31.19
C ASN A 425 -8.85 0.18 29.75
N ARG A 426 -9.79 -0.76 29.61
CA ARG A 426 -10.07 -1.39 28.30
C ARG A 426 -10.52 -0.36 27.25
N GLU A 427 -11.36 0.59 27.64
CA GLU A 427 -11.93 1.62 26.76
C GLU A 427 -10.83 2.58 26.26
N GLN A 428 -9.89 2.99 27.12
CA GLN A 428 -8.73 3.82 26.81
C GLN A 428 -7.69 3.09 25.98
N THR A 429 -7.45 1.81 26.24
CA THR A 429 -6.52 1.03 25.41
C THR A 429 -7.09 0.82 24.00
N ASP A 430 -8.40 0.63 23.87
CA ASP A 430 -9.07 0.61 22.56
C ASP A 430 -9.06 2.01 21.90
N GLU A 431 -9.33 3.10 22.63
CA GLU A 431 -9.16 4.47 22.14
C GLU A 431 -7.73 4.71 21.61
N TRP A 432 -6.74 4.32 22.41
CA TRP A 432 -5.33 4.49 22.07
C TRP A 432 -4.98 3.72 20.79
N LYS A 433 -5.42 2.47 20.66
CA LYS A 433 -5.27 1.71 19.42
C LYS A 433 -5.93 2.41 18.24
N GLY A 434 -7.17 2.86 18.41
CA GLY A 434 -7.95 3.46 17.34
C GLY A 434 -7.31 4.69 16.73
N TRP A 435 -6.92 5.68 17.56
CA TRP A 435 -6.27 6.88 17.01
C TRP A 435 -4.90 6.54 16.41
N MET A 436 -4.10 5.67 17.04
CA MET A 436 -2.82 5.24 16.46
C MET A 436 -3.01 4.58 15.09
N GLN A 437 -4.04 3.73 14.96
CA GLN A 437 -4.36 3.05 13.71
C GLN A 437 -4.71 4.06 12.61
N LEU A 438 -5.57 5.04 12.91
CA LEU A 438 -5.96 6.06 11.95
C LEU A 438 -4.79 6.93 11.51
N VAL A 439 -3.85 7.26 12.41
CA VAL A 439 -2.62 7.98 12.06
C VAL A 439 -1.72 7.15 11.14
N ILE A 440 -1.51 5.86 11.45
CA ILE A 440 -0.73 4.93 10.62
C ILE A 440 -1.35 4.79 9.22
N LEU A 441 -2.68 4.74 9.16
CA LEU A 441 -3.46 4.66 7.93
C LEU A 441 -3.27 5.91 7.04
N ILE A 442 -3.43 7.12 7.60
CA ILE A 442 -3.17 8.38 6.88
C ILE A 442 -1.72 8.44 6.39
N TYR A 443 -0.77 8.03 7.24
CA TYR A 443 0.65 7.99 6.91
C TYR A 443 0.95 7.14 5.65
N HIS A 444 0.34 5.96 5.51
CA HIS A 444 0.59 5.09 4.38
C HIS A 444 -0.04 5.57 3.06
N ILE A 445 -1.26 6.12 3.12
CA ILE A 445 -1.93 6.65 1.92
C ILE A 445 -1.26 7.93 1.42
N SER A 446 -0.85 8.83 2.32
CA SER A 446 -0.21 10.10 1.93
C SER A 446 1.26 9.95 1.54
N GLY A 447 1.87 8.77 1.68
CA GLY A 447 3.29 8.56 1.41
C GLY A 447 4.23 9.33 2.35
N ALA A 448 3.78 9.69 3.56
CA ALA A 448 4.52 10.54 4.50
C ALA A 448 5.83 9.94 5.04
N SER A 449 6.16 8.70 4.63
CA SER A 449 7.47 8.10 4.86
C SER A 449 8.65 8.90 4.28
N ALA A 450 8.41 9.78 3.31
CA ALA A 450 9.42 10.68 2.76
C ALA A 450 9.87 11.75 3.77
N PHE A 451 8.98 12.15 4.70
CA PHE A 451 9.26 13.15 5.72
C PHE A 451 9.69 12.47 7.02
N ILE A 452 11.00 12.55 7.32
CA ILE A 452 11.65 11.83 8.44
C ILE A 452 10.97 12.08 9.81
N PRO A 453 10.59 13.32 10.19
CA PRO A 453 10.01 13.55 11.51
C PRO A 453 8.69 12.80 11.71
N VAL A 454 7.82 12.77 10.69
CA VAL A 454 6.57 12.00 10.73
C VAL A 454 6.86 10.50 10.74
N TYR A 455 7.82 10.03 9.95
CA TYR A 455 8.26 8.63 9.99
C TYR A 455 8.64 8.21 11.41
N MET A 456 9.47 8.99 12.12
CA MET A 456 9.90 8.65 13.48
C MET A 456 8.75 8.61 14.49
N HIS A 457 7.80 9.55 14.43
CA HIS A 457 6.63 9.51 15.30
C HIS A 457 5.75 8.29 15.02
N VAL A 458 5.51 7.94 13.75
CA VAL A 458 4.76 6.74 13.38
C VAL A 458 5.47 5.47 13.85
N ARG A 459 6.81 5.43 13.80
CA ARG A 459 7.59 4.31 14.37
C ARG A 459 7.35 4.16 15.87
N VAL A 460 7.25 5.25 16.63
CA VAL A 460 6.86 5.17 18.05
C VAL A 460 5.45 4.63 18.24
N LEU A 461 4.50 4.93 17.35
CA LEU A 461 3.15 4.35 17.42
C LEU A 461 3.18 2.83 17.21
N VAL A 462 4.01 2.32 16.30
CA VAL A 462 4.20 0.87 16.11
C VAL A 462 4.83 0.24 17.36
N ALA A 463 5.84 0.87 17.96
CA ALA A 463 6.42 0.43 19.22
C ALA A 463 5.39 0.45 20.37
N ALA A 464 4.51 1.46 20.42
CA ALA A 464 3.42 1.56 21.37
C ALA A 464 2.40 0.40 21.23
N TYR A 465 2.10 -0.03 20.01
CA TYR A 465 1.28 -1.22 19.76
C TYR A 465 1.90 -2.51 20.34
N LEU A 466 3.21 -2.68 20.17
CA LEU A 466 3.94 -3.82 20.74
C LEU A 466 4.04 -3.71 22.27
N PHE A 467 4.23 -2.51 22.80
CA PHE A 467 4.17 -2.24 24.24
C PHE A 467 2.82 -2.62 24.83
N GLN A 468 1.71 -2.22 24.18
CA GLN A 468 0.36 -2.61 24.60
C GLN A 468 0.13 -4.13 24.54
N THR A 469 0.71 -4.80 23.55
CA THR A 469 0.68 -6.27 23.43
C THR A 469 1.37 -6.91 24.63
N GLY A 470 2.57 -6.42 24.99
CA GLY A 470 3.30 -6.81 26.20
C GLY A 470 2.49 -6.58 27.47
N TYR A 471 1.98 -5.36 27.66
CA TYR A 471 1.20 -4.95 28.82
C TYR A 471 -0.08 -5.79 28.99
N GLY A 472 -0.88 -5.93 27.92
CA GLY A 472 -2.19 -6.58 27.97
C GLY A 472 -2.11 -8.08 28.19
N HIS A 473 -1.23 -8.78 27.46
CA HIS A 473 -1.08 -10.22 27.62
C HIS A 473 -0.39 -10.58 28.94
N PHE A 474 0.62 -9.81 29.37
CA PHE A 474 1.22 -10.00 30.69
C PHE A 474 0.19 -9.84 31.81
N SER A 475 -0.56 -8.73 31.81
CA SER A 475 -1.58 -8.46 32.83
C SER A 475 -2.65 -9.56 32.87
N PHE A 476 -3.05 -10.08 31.70
CA PHE A 476 -3.97 -11.21 31.63
C PHE A 476 -3.42 -12.47 32.31
N PHE A 477 -2.20 -12.90 31.93
CA PHE A 477 -1.60 -14.12 32.50
C PHE A 477 -1.28 -13.98 33.99
N TRP A 478 -0.82 -12.80 34.43
CA TRP A 478 -0.49 -12.53 35.82
C TRP A 478 -1.72 -12.54 36.74
N LEU A 479 -2.83 -11.94 36.29
CA LEU A 479 -4.07 -11.81 37.07
C LEU A 479 -4.95 -13.07 37.00
N LYS A 480 -5.17 -13.62 35.80
CA LYS A 480 -6.11 -14.75 35.61
C LYS A 480 -5.45 -16.11 35.75
N GLY A 481 -4.16 -16.23 35.44
CA GLY A 481 -3.46 -17.52 35.53
C GLY A 481 -3.90 -18.57 34.51
N ASP A 482 -4.60 -18.17 33.45
CA ASP A 482 -5.11 -19.09 32.44
C ASP A 482 -4.06 -19.29 31.33
N PHE A 483 -3.36 -20.43 31.40
CA PHE A 483 -2.40 -20.90 30.40
C PHE A 483 -3.01 -21.95 29.45
N GLY A 484 -4.33 -22.02 29.35
CA GLY A 484 -5.01 -23.02 28.53
C GLY A 484 -4.71 -22.88 27.03
N LEU A 485 -4.47 -24.02 26.37
CA LEU A 485 -4.19 -24.09 24.93
C LEU A 485 -5.33 -23.49 24.08
N TYR A 486 -6.58 -23.62 24.52
CA TYR A 486 -7.74 -22.99 23.89
C TYR A 486 -7.56 -21.48 23.69
N ARG A 487 -7.11 -20.77 24.74
CA ARG A 487 -6.96 -19.31 24.68
C ARG A 487 -5.82 -18.91 23.74
N VAL A 488 -4.71 -19.64 23.78
CA VAL A 488 -3.55 -19.41 22.90
C VAL A 488 -3.98 -19.57 21.44
N CYS A 489 -4.65 -20.66 21.10
CA CYS A 489 -5.17 -20.89 19.74
C CYS A 489 -6.19 -19.82 19.34
N GLN A 490 -7.05 -19.36 20.25
CA GLN A 490 -8.01 -18.30 19.96
C GLN A 490 -7.34 -16.97 19.58
N VAL A 491 -6.28 -16.58 20.32
CA VAL A 491 -5.51 -15.37 20.03
C VAL A 491 -4.75 -15.54 18.71
N LEU A 492 -4.05 -16.65 18.52
CA LEU A 492 -3.30 -16.93 17.29
C LEU A 492 -4.20 -16.95 16.05
N PHE A 493 -5.38 -17.54 16.15
CA PHE A 493 -6.32 -17.54 15.04
C PHE A 493 -6.81 -16.12 14.72
N ARG A 494 -7.21 -15.34 15.73
CA ARG A 494 -7.67 -13.96 15.51
C ARG A 494 -6.59 -13.08 14.87
N LEU A 495 -5.32 -13.26 15.24
CA LEU A 495 -4.22 -12.49 14.68
C LEU A 495 -3.92 -12.88 13.22
N ASN A 496 -3.89 -14.19 12.92
CA ASN A 496 -3.29 -14.69 11.68
C ASN A 496 -4.31 -15.07 10.61
N PHE A 497 -5.57 -15.33 10.96
CA PHE A 497 -6.56 -15.90 10.04
C PHE A 497 -6.72 -15.09 8.74
N LEU A 498 -6.95 -13.78 8.85
CA LEU A 498 -7.13 -12.93 7.68
C LEU A 498 -5.89 -12.92 6.78
N VAL A 499 -4.70 -12.79 7.37
CA VAL A 499 -3.44 -12.76 6.62
C VAL A 499 -3.19 -14.08 5.90
N LEU A 500 -3.43 -15.22 6.55
CA LEU A 500 -3.24 -16.53 5.93
C LEU A 500 -4.17 -16.73 4.72
N VAL A 501 -5.43 -16.28 4.83
CA VAL A 501 -6.36 -16.30 3.69
C VAL A 501 -5.88 -15.39 2.56
N LEU A 502 -5.38 -14.19 2.90
CA LEU A 502 -4.84 -13.26 1.91
C LEU A 502 -3.59 -13.79 1.22
N CYS A 503 -2.66 -14.42 1.94
CA CYS A 503 -1.48 -15.03 1.34
C CYS A 503 -1.85 -16.04 0.23
N VAL A 504 -2.89 -16.84 0.47
CA VAL A 504 -3.41 -17.83 -0.49
C VAL A 504 -4.10 -17.17 -1.68
N VAL A 505 -4.94 -16.16 -1.45
CA VAL A 505 -5.72 -15.49 -2.52
C VAL A 505 -4.84 -14.55 -3.36
N MET A 506 -3.90 -13.86 -2.73
CA MET A 506 -3.07 -12.83 -3.35
C MET A 506 -1.72 -13.31 -3.87
N ASP A 507 -1.36 -14.56 -3.53
CA ASP A 507 -0.06 -15.17 -3.82
C ASP A 507 1.11 -14.29 -3.35
N ARG A 508 1.06 -13.92 -2.06
CA ARG A 508 2.10 -13.11 -1.41
C ARG A 508 2.61 -13.81 -0.15
N PRO A 509 3.92 -13.74 0.12
CA PRO A 509 4.51 -14.37 1.29
C PRO A 509 3.98 -13.73 2.57
N TYR A 510 3.94 -14.52 3.65
CA TYR A 510 3.41 -14.08 4.94
C TYR A 510 4.10 -12.84 5.50
N GLN A 511 5.41 -12.70 5.24
CA GLN A 511 6.23 -11.56 5.63
C GLN A 511 5.83 -10.23 4.95
N PHE A 512 5.07 -10.27 3.84
CA PHE A 512 4.52 -9.06 3.21
C PHE A 512 3.65 -8.26 4.19
N TYR A 513 2.92 -8.94 5.08
CA TYR A 513 2.11 -8.35 6.14
C TYR A 513 2.86 -8.29 7.47
N TYR A 514 4.14 -7.90 7.45
CA TYR A 514 5.14 -8.02 8.53
C TYR A 514 4.67 -7.74 9.97
N PHE A 515 3.71 -6.83 10.16
CA PHE A 515 3.18 -6.48 11.48
C PHE A 515 2.50 -7.67 12.18
N VAL A 516 1.78 -8.51 11.42
CA VAL A 516 1.08 -9.68 11.98
C VAL A 516 2.05 -10.79 12.40
N PRO A 517 3.01 -11.24 11.57
CA PRO A 517 4.10 -12.11 12.01
C PRO A 517 4.82 -11.58 13.25
N LEU A 518 5.09 -10.27 13.30
CA LEU A 518 5.79 -9.63 14.42
C LEU A 518 5.00 -9.71 15.73
N VAL A 519 3.71 -9.33 15.73
CA VAL A 519 2.85 -9.40 16.92
C VAL A 519 2.63 -10.85 17.35
N THR A 520 2.46 -11.77 16.41
CA THR A 520 2.32 -13.21 16.67
C THR A 520 3.59 -13.77 17.33
N PHE A 521 4.78 -13.43 16.82
CA PHE A 521 6.06 -13.83 17.40
C PHE A 521 6.17 -13.33 18.85
N TRP A 522 5.92 -12.05 19.09
CA TRP A 522 6.00 -11.48 20.44
C TRP A 522 4.97 -12.06 21.40
N PHE A 523 3.75 -12.36 20.94
CA PHE A 523 2.75 -13.07 21.75
C PHE A 523 3.26 -14.45 22.20
N VAL A 524 3.89 -15.22 21.30
CA VAL A 524 4.49 -16.52 21.64
C VAL A 524 5.61 -16.36 22.65
N ILE A 525 6.48 -15.34 22.50
CA ILE A 525 7.55 -15.05 23.47
C ILE A 525 6.98 -14.67 24.85
N ILE A 526 5.93 -13.83 24.91
CA ILE A 526 5.26 -13.48 26.17
C ILE A 526 4.65 -14.72 26.82
N TYR A 527 3.94 -15.54 26.04
CA TYR A 527 3.34 -16.79 26.53
C TYR A 527 4.40 -17.75 27.05
N ALA A 528 5.45 -18.02 26.26
CA ALA A 528 6.57 -18.89 26.65
C ALA A 528 7.24 -18.37 27.93
N THR A 529 7.53 -17.07 28.00
CA THR A 529 8.06 -16.44 29.20
C THR A 529 7.13 -16.67 30.38
N MET A 530 5.83 -16.42 30.27
CA MET A 530 4.93 -16.57 31.42
C MET A 530 4.69 -18.03 31.83
N ALA A 531 4.62 -18.95 30.86
CA ALA A 531 4.35 -20.36 31.08
C ALA A 531 5.55 -21.17 31.57
N MET A 532 6.78 -20.76 31.22
CA MET A 532 8.02 -21.41 31.68
C MET A 532 8.10 -21.48 33.20
N TRP A 533 8.56 -22.63 33.72
CA TRP A 533 8.73 -22.84 35.16
C TRP A 533 9.81 -21.89 35.73
N PRO A 534 9.60 -21.29 36.93
CA PRO A 534 8.40 -21.35 37.75
C PRO A 534 7.28 -20.44 37.22
N GLN A 535 6.03 -20.91 37.31
CA GLN A 535 4.85 -20.09 37.01
C GLN A 535 4.59 -19.14 38.17
N ILE A 536 4.78 -17.85 37.91
CA ILE A 536 4.64 -16.78 38.90
C ILE A 536 3.30 -16.09 38.64
N LEU A 537 2.32 -16.40 39.48
CA LEU A 537 1.02 -15.75 39.49
C LEU A 537 0.97 -14.71 40.61
N GLN A 538 0.04 -13.75 40.49
CA GLN A 538 -0.20 -12.76 41.55
C GLN A 538 -0.40 -13.42 42.93
N LYS A 539 -1.16 -14.53 43.02
CA LYS A 539 -1.39 -15.26 44.29
C LYS A 539 -0.09 -15.75 44.93
N LYS A 540 0.82 -16.32 44.14
CA LYS A 540 2.11 -16.87 44.59
C LYS A 540 3.10 -15.77 44.91
N ALA A 541 3.15 -14.73 44.07
CA ALA A 541 3.98 -13.54 44.30
C ALA A 541 3.63 -12.81 45.59
N ASN A 542 2.35 -12.84 45.97
CA ASN A 542 1.86 -12.19 47.18
C ASN A 542 2.28 -12.90 48.47
N SER A 543 2.58 -14.20 48.44
CA SER A 543 2.95 -14.98 49.62
C SER A 543 4.39 -14.71 50.08
N SER A 544 5.29 -14.36 49.17
CA SER A 544 6.67 -13.99 49.51
C SER A 544 7.23 -12.99 48.50
N GLY A 545 7.87 -11.93 49.00
CA GLY A 545 8.57 -10.93 48.19
C GLY A 545 9.65 -11.53 47.28
N MET A 546 10.18 -12.70 47.62
CA MET A 546 11.16 -13.44 46.82
C MET A 546 10.67 -13.71 45.39
N TRP A 547 9.38 -14.01 45.21
CA TRP A 547 8.81 -14.28 43.89
C TRP A 547 8.78 -13.05 42.97
N HIS A 548 8.76 -11.84 43.52
CA HIS A 548 8.90 -10.61 42.73
C HIS A 548 10.33 -10.49 42.17
N PHE A 549 11.34 -10.85 42.98
CA PHE A 549 12.74 -10.88 42.55
C PHE A 549 12.98 -11.96 41.49
N VAL A 550 12.44 -13.18 41.69
CA VAL A 550 12.54 -14.26 40.70
C VAL A 550 11.93 -13.85 39.36
N PHE A 551 10.83 -13.10 39.37
CA PHE A 551 10.25 -12.58 38.13
C PHE A 551 11.13 -11.52 37.45
N LEU A 552 11.76 -10.61 38.21
CA LEU A 552 12.73 -9.65 37.67
C LEU A 552 13.94 -10.35 37.03
N VAL A 553 14.45 -11.42 37.65
CA VAL A 553 15.51 -12.25 37.06
C VAL A 553 15.05 -12.86 35.73
N LYS A 554 13.80 -13.34 35.66
CA LYS A 554 13.22 -13.88 34.43
C LYS A 554 13.12 -12.85 33.30
N LEU A 555 12.72 -11.61 33.62
CA LEU A 555 12.74 -10.50 32.65
C LEU A 555 14.17 -10.12 32.23
N LEU A 556 15.14 -10.17 33.13
CA LEU A 556 16.55 -9.94 32.80
C LEU A 556 17.09 -11.02 31.86
N CYS A 557 16.76 -12.30 32.09
CA CYS A 557 17.11 -13.38 31.16
C CYS A 557 16.50 -13.16 29.77
N LEU A 558 15.23 -12.74 29.71
CA LEU A 558 14.58 -12.41 28.43
C LEU A 558 15.27 -11.22 27.74
N LEU A 559 15.68 -10.20 28.49
CA LEU A 559 16.41 -9.04 27.95
C LEU A 559 17.76 -9.46 27.36
N ILE A 560 18.53 -10.28 28.07
CA ILE A 560 19.82 -10.81 27.59
C ILE A 560 19.59 -11.63 26.31
N PHE A 561 18.55 -12.46 26.27
CA PHE A 561 18.17 -13.22 25.08
C PHE A 561 17.86 -12.31 23.89
N ILE A 562 17.08 -11.24 24.09
CA ILE A 562 16.80 -10.27 23.02
C ILE A 562 18.06 -9.55 22.55
N CYS A 563 18.94 -9.13 23.47
CA CYS A 563 20.21 -8.49 23.10
C CYS A 563 21.08 -9.43 22.26
N PHE A 564 21.17 -10.71 22.64
CA PHE A 564 21.92 -11.71 21.89
C PHE A 564 21.43 -11.84 20.44
N PHE A 565 20.10 -11.94 20.25
CA PHE A 565 19.49 -11.98 18.90
C PHE A 565 19.65 -10.68 18.12
N ALA A 566 19.69 -9.52 18.80
CA ALA A 566 19.82 -8.21 18.16
C ALA A 566 21.24 -7.91 17.67
N PHE A 567 22.26 -8.35 18.41
CA PHE A 567 23.67 -8.13 18.05
C PHE A 567 24.20 -9.20 17.09
N SER A 568 23.68 -10.42 17.12
CA SER A 568 24.12 -11.52 16.25
C SER A 568 23.18 -11.72 15.06
N GLN A 569 23.44 -11.01 13.96
CA GLN A 569 22.68 -11.17 12.71
C GLN A 569 22.78 -12.61 12.17
N GLY A 570 24.00 -13.16 12.09
CA GLY A 570 24.21 -14.51 11.56
C GLY A 570 23.51 -15.60 12.37
N PHE A 571 23.42 -15.45 13.70
CA PHE A 571 22.68 -16.39 14.54
C PHE A 571 21.17 -16.30 14.33
N PHE A 572 20.63 -15.08 14.21
CA PHE A 572 19.22 -14.85 13.90
C PHE A 572 18.85 -15.49 12.55
N GLU A 573 19.61 -15.16 11.50
CA GLU A 573 19.38 -15.70 10.16
C GLU A 573 19.55 -17.23 10.11
N SER A 574 20.51 -17.79 10.86
CA SER A 574 20.70 -19.23 10.95
C SER A 574 19.51 -19.96 11.57
N ILE A 575 18.91 -19.43 12.64
CA ILE A 575 17.72 -20.04 13.27
C ILE A 575 16.50 -19.96 12.36
N PHE A 576 16.26 -18.79 11.76
CA PHE A 576 15.06 -18.57 10.96
C PHE A 576 15.18 -19.09 9.53
N SER A 577 16.39 -19.48 9.06
CA SER A 577 16.60 -20.12 7.75
C SER A 577 16.38 -21.63 7.75
N VAL A 578 16.06 -22.23 8.90
CA VAL A 578 15.76 -23.67 8.98
C VAL A 578 14.37 -23.96 8.40
N TRP A 579 14.30 -24.85 7.40
CA TRP A 579 13.02 -25.36 6.88
C TRP A 579 12.30 -26.19 7.96
N PRO A 580 10.98 -26.02 8.18
CA PRO A 580 10.02 -25.26 7.36
C PRO A 580 9.81 -23.80 7.80
N ILE A 581 10.44 -23.35 8.89
CA ILE A 581 10.23 -22.01 9.46
C ILE A 581 10.62 -20.91 8.46
N SER A 582 11.67 -21.16 7.67
CA SER A 582 12.18 -20.22 6.67
C SER A 582 11.10 -19.77 5.68
N THR A 583 10.24 -20.70 5.23
CA THR A 583 9.14 -20.41 4.29
C THR A 583 8.12 -19.39 4.80
N LEU A 584 8.02 -19.19 6.12
CA LEU A 584 7.11 -18.22 6.73
C LEU A 584 7.69 -16.82 6.80
N PHE A 585 9.02 -16.69 6.91
CA PHE A 585 9.70 -15.43 7.18
C PHE A 585 10.57 -14.92 6.01
N GLU A 586 10.74 -15.73 4.97
CA GLU A 586 11.43 -15.34 3.74
C GLU A 586 10.62 -14.33 2.92
N LEU A 587 11.31 -13.33 2.38
CA LEU A 587 10.82 -12.42 1.36
C LEU A 587 11.83 -12.40 0.21
N ASN A 588 11.40 -12.82 -0.99
CA ASN A 588 12.28 -12.93 -2.17
C ASN A 588 13.56 -13.74 -1.92
N GLY A 589 13.48 -14.81 -1.12
CA GLY A 589 14.62 -15.66 -0.77
C GLY A 589 15.58 -15.09 0.29
N SER A 590 15.24 -13.97 0.94
CA SER A 590 16.03 -13.38 2.03
C SER A 590 15.23 -13.23 3.33
N ILE A 591 15.88 -13.48 4.47
CA ILE A 591 15.34 -13.30 5.83
C ILE A 591 15.76 -11.95 6.42
N HIS A 592 16.60 -11.19 5.72
CA HIS A 592 17.13 -9.92 6.20
C HIS A 592 16.02 -8.92 6.55
N GLU A 593 14.95 -8.86 5.75
CA GLU A 593 13.80 -7.98 6.04
C GLU A 593 13.13 -8.33 7.37
N TRP A 594 13.00 -9.62 7.70
CA TRP A 594 12.46 -10.05 9.00
C TRP A 594 13.35 -9.61 10.15
N TRP A 595 14.68 -9.83 10.04
CA TRP A 595 15.64 -9.36 11.04
C TRP A 595 15.59 -7.84 11.22
N PHE A 596 15.57 -7.09 10.11
CA PHE A 596 15.51 -5.63 10.13
C PHE A 596 14.25 -5.14 10.86
N ARG A 597 13.06 -5.69 10.54
CA ARG A 597 11.80 -5.29 11.19
C ARG A 597 11.76 -5.66 12.67
N TRP A 598 12.26 -6.85 13.02
CA TRP A 598 12.34 -7.30 14.40
C TRP A 598 13.29 -6.43 15.26
N LYS A 599 14.46 -6.09 14.71
CA LYS A 599 15.50 -5.31 15.38
C LYS A 599 15.03 -3.91 15.82
N LEU A 600 14.15 -3.28 15.04
CA LEU A 600 13.73 -1.89 15.25
C LEU A 600 12.92 -1.70 16.55
N ASP A 601 12.06 -2.64 16.93
CA ASP A 601 11.17 -2.49 18.11
C ASP A 601 11.46 -3.52 19.22
N ARG A 602 12.68 -4.08 19.23
CA ARG A 602 13.09 -5.22 20.07
C ARG A 602 12.83 -5.09 21.57
N PHE A 603 12.86 -3.87 22.12
CA PHE A 603 12.69 -3.64 23.56
C PHE A 603 11.25 -3.27 23.96
N ALA A 604 10.38 -2.93 23.00
CA ALA A 604 9.06 -2.38 23.28
C ALA A 604 8.18 -3.34 24.11
N VAL A 605 8.26 -4.64 23.82
CA VAL A 605 7.47 -5.67 24.51
C VAL A 605 7.93 -5.89 25.95
N ILE A 606 9.25 -5.99 26.19
CA ILE A 606 9.78 -6.10 27.56
C ILE A 606 9.38 -4.88 28.38
N HIS A 607 9.49 -3.68 27.82
CA HIS A 607 9.05 -2.47 28.51
C HIS A 607 7.56 -2.52 28.87
N GLY A 608 6.70 -3.05 27.99
CA GLY A 608 5.29 -3.27 28.27
C GLY A 608 5.05 -4.25 29.42
N MET A 609 5.78 -5.37 29.45
CA MET A 609 5.71 -6.36 30.54
C MET A 609 6.21 -5.78 31.87
N LEU A 610 7.33 -5.06 31.85
CA LEU A 610 7.91 -4.42 33.03
C LEU A 610 6.99 -3.32 33.58
N PHE A 611 6.42 -2.48 32.72
CA PHE A 611 5.45 -1.47 33.11
C PHE A 611 4.21 -2.08 33.75
N ALA A 612 3.67 -3.14 33.15
CA ALA A 612 2.54 -3.86 33.72
C ALA A 612 2.85 -4.44 35.11
N PHE A 613 4.04 -5.03 35.29
CA PHE A 613 4.49 -5.53 36.58
C PHE A 613 4.59 -4.42 37.62
N ILE A 614 5.25 -3.29 37.30
CA ILE A 614 5.37 -2.13 38.20
C ILE A 614 3.99 -1.59 38.56
N TYR A 615 3.10 -1.41 37.57
CA TYR A 615 1.73 -0.94 37.79
C TYR A 615 0.96 -1.84 38.77
N LEU A 616 0.97 -3.16 38.56
CA LEU A 616 0.25 -4.11 39.42
C LEU A 616 0.81 -4.16 40.84
N VAL A 617 2.12 -3.98 41.02
CA VAL A 617 2.76 -3.87 42.34
C VAL A 617 2.34 -2.56 43.04
N LEU A 618 2.34 -1.43 42.32
CA LEU A 618 1.95 -0.13 42.85
C LEU A 618 0.46 -0.08 43.22
N GLN A 619 -0.41 -0.65 42.38
CA GLN A 619 -1.84 -0.77 42.64
C GLN A 619 -2.09 -1.57 43.92
N LYS A 620 -1.37 -2.68 44.11
CA LYS A 620 -1.50 -3.49 45.33
C LYS A 620 -1.01 -2.76 46.58
N ARG A 621 0.08 -1.99 46.48
CA ARG A 621 0.61 -1.18 47.60
C ARG A 621 -0.26 0.04 47.93
N GLN A 622 -1.40 0.24 47.24
CA GLN A 622 -2.31 1.37 47.42
C GLN A 622 -1.60 2.73 47.28
N VAL A 623 -0.54 2.79 46.48
CA VAL A 623 0.20 4.03 46.19
C VAL A 623 -0.53 4.87 45.14
N LEU A 624 -1.39 4.22 44.34
CA LEU A 624 -2.15 4.84 43.26
C LEU A 624 -3.54 5.22 43.77
N SER A 625 -3.94 6.50 43.63
CA SER A 625 -5.34 6.87 43.78
C SER A 625 -6.07 6.68 42.44
N GLU A 626 -6.97 5.71 42.38
CA GLU A 626 -7.83 5.42 41.23
C GLU A 626 -9.27 5.97 41.44
N GLY A 627 -9.45 6.95 42.33
CA GLY A 627 -10.72 7.67 42.51
C GLY A 627 -11.15 8.47 41.28
N LYS A 628 -12.47 8.66 41.11
CA LYS A 628 -13.02 9.51 40.03
C LYS A 628 -12.59 10.96 40.26
N GLY A 629 -11.89 11.55 39.28
CA GLY A 629 -11.43 12.94 39.35
C GLY A 629 -10.15 13.19 40.17
N GLU A 630 -9.70 12.22 40.96
CA GLU A 630 -8.45 12.33 41.72
C GLU A 630 -7.21 12.10 40.84
N ALA A 631 -6.12 12.78 41.15
CA ALA A 631 -4.83 12.56 40.50
C ALA A 631 -4.26 11.18 40.86
N LEU A 632 -3.53 10.56 39.93
CA LEU A 632 -2.99 9.20 40.09
C LEU A 632 -2.08 9.05 41.31
N PHE A 633 -1.29 10.08 41.63
CA PHE A 633 -0.42 10.16 42.80
C PHE A 633 -0.73 11.42 43.61
N SER A 634 -0.08 11.56 44.78
CA SER A 634 0.01 12.82 45.52
C SER A 634 0.26 14.01 44.59
N ALA A 635 -0.42 15.14 44.83
CA ALA A 635 -0.38 16.32 43.95
C ALA A 635 1.06 16.79 43.60
N LYS A 636 1.98 16.73 44.57
CA LYS A 636 3.40 17.10 44.34
C LYS A 636 4.08 16.18 43.32
N ILE A 637 3.88 14.87 43.47
CA ILE A 637 4.47 13.84 42.60
C ILE A 637 3.80 13.88 41.22
N SER A 638 2.47 14.00 41.19
CA SER A 638 1.69 14.11 39.95
C SER A 638 2.13 15.30 39.10
N ASN A 639 2.30 16.49 39.70
CA ASN A 639 2.74 17.68 38.97
C ASN A 639 4.18 17.55 38.45
N LEU A 640 5.10 17.01 39.26
CA LEU A 640 6.48 16.77 38.84
C LEU A 640 6.56 15.76 37.67
N LEU A 641 5.87 14.64 37.78
CA LEU A 641 5.83 13.61 36.74
C LEU A 641 5.17 14.13 35.46
N LEU A 642 4.10 14.92 35.58
CA LEU A 642 3.45 15.53 34.43
C LEU A 642 4.38 16.52 33.71
N PHE A 643 5.08 17.38 34.46
CA PHE A 643 6.07 18.31 33.89
C PHE A 643 7.19 17.56 33.17
N LEU A 644 7.81 16.56 33.82
CA LEU A 644 8.85 15.72 33.21
C LEU A 644 8.34 15.01 31.96
N SER A 645 7.11 14.50 31.98
CA SER A 645 6.50 13.83 30.83
C SER A 645 6.32 14.78 29.65
N VAL A 646 5.85 16.01 29.87
CA VAL A 646 5.72 17.01 28.82
C VAL A 646 7.08 17.41 28.25
N VAL A 647 8.08 17.62 29.11
CA VAL A 647 9.46 17.92 28.68
C VAL A 647 10.00 16.79 27.80
N PHE A 648 9.92 15.54 28.25
CA PHE A 648 10.38 14.41 27.45
C PHE A 648 9.62 14.27 26.12
N PHE A 649 8.31 14.51 26.12
CA PHE A 649 7.49 14.46 24.90
C PHE A 649 7.94 15.49 23.86
N ILE A 650 8.26 16.70 24.30
CA ILE A 650 8.75 17.79 23.44
C ILE A 650 10.18 17.51 23.00
N THR A 651 11.07 17.11 23.90
CA THR A 651 12.48 16.80 23.57
C THR A 651 12.58 15.70 22.51
N TYR A 652 11.75 14.66 22.60
CA TYR A 652 11.67 13.63 21.56
C TYR A 652 11.27 14.20 20.20
N SER A 653 10.26 15.07 20.18
CA SER A 653 9.74 15.67 18.95
C SER A 653 10.79 16.59 18.29
N ILE A 654 11.57 17.32 19.09
CA ILE A 654 12.71 18.13 18.63
C ILE A 654 13.79 17.21 18.05
N TRP A 655 14.20 16.17 18.77
CA TRP A 655 15.19 15.20 18.29
C TRP A 655 14.78 14.54 16.95
N ALA A 656 13.52 14.10 16.86
CA ALA A 656 12.96 13.51 15.64
C ALA A 656 12.94 14.51 14.47
N SER A 657 12.87 15.82 14.74
CA SER A 657 12.92 16.88 13.74
C SER A 657 14.35 17.23 13.31
N SER A 658 15.33 17.06 14.20
CA SER A 658 16.76 17.28 13.92
C SER A 658 17.46 16.09 13.25
N CYS A 659 16.73 15.00 13.02
CA CYS A 659 17.22 13.74 12.48
C CYS A 659 17.55 13.84 10.97
N LYS A 660 18.80 13.58 10.58
CA LYS A 660 19.28 13.77 9.19
C LYS A 660 18.98 12.60 8.26
N THR A 661 19.19 11.36 8.72
CA THR A 661 19.06 10.16 7.88
C THR A 661 18.20 9.09 8.57
N LYS A 662 17.46 8.31 7.78
CA LYS A 662 16.61 7.21 8.32
C LYS A 662 17.43 6.15 9.05
N THR A 663 18.63 5.86 8.59
CA THR A 663 19.53 4.84 9.14
C THR A 663 19.94 5.20 10.57
N GLU A 664 20.50 6.39 10.77
CA GLU A 664 20.93 6.88 12.08
C GLU A 664 19.78 6.91 13.10
N CYS A 665 18.62 7.41 12.68
CA CYS A 665 17.46 7.53 13.57
C CYS A 665 16.86 6.16 13.92
N ASN A 666 16.89 5.19 12.98
CA ASN A 666 16.46 3.81 13.23
C ASN A 666 17.37 3.08 14.24
N GLU A 667 18.66 3.43 14.33
CA GLU A 667 19.57 2.84 15.31
C GLU A 667 19.26 3.29 16.74
N MET A 668 18.88 4.56 16.91
CA MET A 668 18.55 5.16 18.21
C MET A 668 17.11 4.86 18.68
N HIS A 669 16.17 4.68 17.75
CA HIS A 669 14.75 4.43 18.03
C HIS A 669 14.45 3.34 19.09
N PRO A 670 15.08 2.15 19.06
CA PRO A 670 14.82 1.10 20.04
C PRO A 670 15.02 1.54 21.50
N TYR A 671 15.96 2.47 21.73
CA TYR A 671 16.33 2.93 23.07
C TYR A 671 15.47 4.10 23.55
N ILE A 672 15.12 5.02 22.62
CA ILE A 672 14.44 6.27 22.97
C ILE A 672 12.92 6.11 22.95
N SER A 673 12.37 5.20 22.13
CA SER A 673 10.92 5.04 21.93
C SER A 673 10.12 4.81 23.22
N VAL A 674 10.68 4.09 24.20
CA VAL A 674 10.03 3.84 25.49
C VAL A 674 9.76 5.12 26.28
N VAL A 675 10.67 6.10 26.20
CA VAL A 675 10.53 7.39 26.91
C VAL A 675 9.28 8.11 26.42
N GLN A 676 9.05 8.12 25.11
CA GLN A 676 7.88 8.75 24.51
C GLN A 676 6.58 8.01 24.88
N ILE A 677 6.61 6.68 24.89
CA ILE A 677 5.44 5.86 25.27
C ILE A 677 5.06 6.10 26.73
N LEU A 678 6.04 6.10 27.64
CA LEU A 678 5.80 6.35 29.06
C LEU A 678 5.32 7.78 29.32
N ALA A 679 5.91 8.77 28.65
CA ALA A 679 5.46 10.17 28.72
C ALA A 679 3.99 10.30 28.31
N PHE A 680 3.59 9.67 27.20
CA PHE A 680 2.20 9.66 26.74
C PHE A 680 1.25 9.03 27.78
N ILE A 681 1.62 7.87 28.34
CA ILE A 681 0.80 7.19 29.36
C ILE A 681 0.60 8.10 30.58
N LEU A 682 1.66 8.76 31.06
CA LEU A 682 1.60 9.66 32.22
C LEU A 682 0.77 10.91 31.94
N ILE A 683 0.96 11.57 30.79
CA ILE A 683 0.16 12.75 30.39
C ILE A 683 -1.34 12.38 30.32
N ARG A 684 -1.67 11.22 29.77
CA ARG A 684 -3.07 10.77 29.60
C ARG A 684 -3.73 10.32 30.90
N ASN A 685 -2.98 9.78 31.87
CA ASN A 685 -3.54 9.09 33.05
C ASN A 685 -3.30 9.81 34.39
N ILE A 686 -2.35 10.75 34.51
CA ILE A 686 -2.14 11.50 35.76
C ILE A 686 -3.34 12.39 36.10
N PRO A 687 -3.90 13.20 35.16
CA PRO A 687 -5.08 14.00 35.45
C PRO A 687 -6.33 13.11 35.58
N GLY A 688 -7.01 13.16 36.73
CA GLY A 688 -8.19 12.34 37.00
C GLY A 688 -9.36 12.56 36.03
N TYR A 689 -9.52 13.79 35.53
CA TYR A 689 -10.50 14.13 34.48
C TYR A 689 -10.20 13.40 33.16
N ALA A 690 -8.94 13.49 32.69
CA ALA A 690 -8.53 12.81 31.47
C ALA A 690 -8.75 11.30 31.61
N ARG A 691 -8.37 10.71 32.75
CA ARG A 691 -8.55 9.27 33.00
C ARG A 691 -10.02 8.82 32.97
N SER A 692 -10.95 9.73 33.28
CA SER A 692 -12.38 9.43 33.33
C SER A 692 -13.10 9.63 32.00
N LEU A 693 -12.41 10.15 30.97
CA LEU A 693 -12.95 10.38 29.64
C LEU A 693 -12.27 9.50 28.60
N TYR A 694 -13.02 9.05 27.62
CA TYR A 694 -12.49 8.38 26.43
C TYR A 694 -13.30 8.77 25.19
N SER A 695 -12.68 8.66 24.01
CA SER A 695 -13.36 8.91 22.74
C SER A 695 -14.02 7.61 22.24
N SER A 696 -15.35 7.58 22.15
CA SER A 696 -16.07 6.40 21.67
C SER A 696 -15.84 6.16 20.18
N PHE A 697 -15.59 7.23 19.41
CA PHE A 697 -15.16 7.15 18.02
C PHE A 697 -13.83 6.40 17.88
N PHE A 698 -12.78 6.82 18.58
CA PHE A 698 -11.49 6.12 18.51
C PHE A 698 -11.57 4.71 19.08
N ALA A 699 -12.28 4.50 20.19
CA ALA A 699 -12.44 3.17 20.77
C ALA A 699 -13.11 2.18 19.80
N TRP A 700 -14.07 2.65 18.99
CA TRP A 700 -14.70 1.83 17.95
C TRP A 700 -13.69 1.37 16.89
N PHE A 701 -12.87 2.29 16.36
CA PHE A 701 -11.79 1.96 15.42
C PHE A 701 -10.74 1.04 16.06
N GLY A 702 -10.47 1.18 17.35
CA GLY A 702 -9.56 0.31 18.10
C GLY A 702 -9.99 -1.14 18.17
N LYS A 703 -11.30 -1.43 18.18
CA LYS A 703 -11.84 -2.80 18.21
C LYS A 703 -11.62 -3.55 16.90
N ILE A 704 -11.50 -2.83 15.78
CA ILE A 704 -11.30 -3.36 14.41
C ILE A 704 -9.94 -2.97 13.82
N SER A 705 -8.97 -2.59 14.66
CA SER A 705 -7.72 -1.96 14.21
C SER A 705 -6.86 -2.88 13.34
N LEU A 706 -6.84 -4.18 13.64
CA LEU A 706 -6.06 -5.19 12.91
C LEU A 706 -6.61 -5.37 11.49
N GLU A 707 -7.94 -5.50 11.36
CA GLU A 707 -8.62 -5.66 10.09
C GLU A 707 -8.43 -4.42 9.21
N LEU A 708 -8.53 -3.22 9.80
CA LEU A 708 -8.22 -1.96 9.10
C LEU A 708 -6.77 -1.92 8.62
N PHE A 709 -5.82 -2.32 9.46
CA PHE A 709 -4.40 -2.35 9.07
C PHE A 709 -4.15 -3.26 7.87
N ILE A 710 -4.80 -4.42 7.81
CA ILE A 710 -4.59 -5.39 6.73
C ILE A 710 -5.36 -5.00 5.47
N CYS A 711 -6.60 -4.53 5.60
CA CYS A 711 -7.43 -4.16 4.44
C CYS A 711 -6.88 -2.96 3.65
N GLN A 712 -6.09 -2.08 4.28
CA GLN A 712 -5.51 -0.92 3.60
C GLN A 712 -4.68 -1.32 2.38
N TYR A 713 -4.02 -2.49 2.43
CA TYR A 713 -3.13 -3.01 1.39
C TYR A 713 -3.84 -3.26 0.06
N HIS A 714 -5.16 -3.50 0.07
CA HIS A 714 -5.93 -3.90 -1.12
C HIS A 714 -7.11 -2.99 -1.45
N ILE A 715 -7.51 -2.07 -0.56
CA ILE A 715 -8.62 -1.13 -0.80
C ILE A 715 -8.12 0.30 -1.05
N TRP A 716 -7.13 0.77 -0.29
CA TRP A 716 -6.57 2.11 -0.48
C TRP A 716 -5.25 2.08 -1.24
N LEU A 717 -4.43 1.09 -0.96
CA LEU A 717 -3.14 0.91 -1.60
C LEU A 717 -3.26 -0.06 -2.76
N ALA A 718 -2.37 0.10 -3.74
CA ALA A 718 -2.26 -0.76 -4.90
C ALA A 718 -0.79 -1.06 -5.21
N ALA A 719 -0.56 -2.07 -6.06
CA ALA A 719 0.78 -2.50 -6.49
C ALA A 719 1.72 -2.72 -5.28
N ASP A 720 1.28 -3.61 -4.39
CA ASP A 720 2.02 -4.02 -3.19
C ASP A 720 2.49 -2.82 -2.34
N THR A 721 1.59 -1.86 -2.08
CA THR A 721 1.78 -0.63 -1.28
C THR A 721 2.52 0.52 -1.93
N LYS A 722 2.90 0.42 -3.20
CA LYS A 722 3.63 1.48 -3.91
C LYS A 722 2.70 2.57 -4.46
N GLY A 723 1.46 2.21 -4.77
CA GLY A 723 0.44 3.09 -5.32
C GLY A 723 -0.76 3.34 -4.42
N ILE A 724 -1.66 4.17 -4.93
CA ILE A 724 -3.01 4.42 -4.42
C ILE A 724 -4.00 3.86 -5.45
N LEU A 725 -5.04 3.18 -4.96
CA LEU A 725 -6.13 2.69 -5.78
C LEU A 725 -7.13 3.82 -6.10
N VAL A 726 -7.49 3.96 -7.38
CA VAL A 726 -8.43 4.97 -7.85
C VAL A 726 -9.72 4.31 -8.32
N LEU A 727 -10.73 4.38 -7.46
CA LEU A 727 -12.10 3.94 -7.74
C LEU A 727 -12.89 5.00 -8.51
N ILE A 728 -12.63 6.29 -8.28
CA ILE A 728 -13.31 7.40 -8.96
C ILE A 728 -12.24 8.30 -9.60
N PRO A 729 -12.02 8.23 -10.93
CA PRO A 729 -11.01 9.04 -11.60
C PRO A 729 -11.39 10.52 -11.63
N GLY A 730 -10.39 11.41 -11.63
CA GLY A 730 -10.56 12.85 -11.78
C GLY A 730 -10.85 13.64 -10.49
N ASN A 731 -11.35 13.01 -9.42
CA ASN A 731 -11.61 13.69 -8.14
C ASN A 731 -11.01 12.93 -6.94
N PRO A 732 -9.80 13.32 -6.48
CA PRO A 732 -9.10 12.64 -5.38
C PRO A 732 -9.87 12.64 -4.05
N SER A 733 -10.54 13.74 -3.71
CA SER A 733 -11.30 13.87 -2.46
C SER A 733 -12.50 12.93 -2.42
N LEU A 734 -13.25 12.86 -3.53
CA LEU A 734 -14.38 11.94 -3.67
C LEU A 734 -13.92 10.48 -3.66
N ASN A 735 -12.80 10.18 -4.33
CA ASN A 735 -12.19 8.85 -4.30
C ASN A 735 -11.85 8.40 -2.87
N ILE A 736 -11.19 9.26 -2.09
CA ILE A 736 -10.85 8.97 -0.70
C ILE A 736 -12.11 8.78 0.14
N MET A 737 -13.13 9.63 -0.02
CA MET A 737 -14.38 9.52 0.75
C MET A 737 -15.11 8.20 0.49
N VAL A 738 -15.33 7.84 -0.78
CA VAL A 738 -16.04 6.61 -1.17
C VAL A 738 -15.23 5.36 -0.81
N SER A 739 -13.93 5.36 -1.10
CA SER A 739 -13.06 4.23 -0.74
C SER A 739 -12.97 4.05 0.77
N THR A 740 -12.91 5.12 1.57
CA THR A 740 -12.93 5.07 3.05
C THR A 740 -14.22 4.45 3.57
N PHE A 741 -15.38 4.83 3.00
CA PHE A 741 -16.66 4.26 3.40
C PHE A 741 -16.73 2.75 3.14
N ILE A 742 -16.31 2.31 1.95
CA ILE A 742 -16.23 0.88 1.59
C ILE A 742 -15.24 0.16 2.50
N PHE A 743 -14.05 0.75 2.71
CA PHE A 743 -12.98 0.21 3.53
C PHE A 743 -13.42 -0.09 4.96
N VAL A 744 -14.07 0.87 5.61
CA VAL A 744 -14.56 0.72 6.99
C VAL A 744 -15.66 -0.34 7.08
N CYS A 745 -16.59 -0.39 6.11
CA CYS A 745 -17.64 -1.41 6.07
C CYS A 745 -17.07 -2.83 5.92
N VAL A 746 -16.08 -3.00 5.03
CA VAL A 746 -15.41 -4.27 4.78
C VAL A 746 -14.61 -4.73 6.00
N ALA A 747 -13.80 -3.85 6.59
CA ALA A 747 -13.01 -4.18 7.78
C ALA A 747 -13.91 -4.63 8.96
N HIS A 748 -15.03 -3.94 9.16
CA HIS A 748 -16.01 -4.31 10.18
C HIS A 748 -16.68 -5.67 9.88
N GLU A 749 -17.02 -5.99 8.63
CA GLU A 749 -17.57 -7.30 8.27
C GLU A 749 -16.56 -8.43 8.47
N ILE A 750 -15.28 -8.23 8.11
CA ILE A 750 -14.21 -9.21 8.34
C ILE A 750 -14.04 -9.51 9.83
N SER A 751 -14.13 -8.48 10.69
CA SER A 751 -14.00 -8.69 12.14
C SER A 751 -15.11 -9.60 12.68
N LEU A 752 -16.35 -9.44 12.19
CA LEU A 752 -17.47 -10.33 12.55
C LEU A 752 -17.24 -11.75 12.04
N ILE A 753 -16.88 -11.91 10.76
CA ILE A 753 -16.59 -13.22 10.15
C ILE A 753 -15.49 -13.95 10.92
N THR A 754 -14.42 -13.25 11.30
CA THR A 754 -13.29 -13.82 12.05
C THR A 754 -13.73 -14.31 13.43
N ASN A 755 -14.58 -13.54 14.13
CA ASN A 755 -15.10 -13.94 15.43
C ASN A 755 -16.05 -15.14 15.36
N ASP A 756 -16.91 -15.20 14.34
CA ASP A 756 -17.84 -16.30 14.12
C ASP A 756 -17.09 -17.60 13.78
N LEU A 757 -16.11 -17.52 12.87
CA LEU A 757 -15.29 -18.66 12.48
C LEU A 757 -14.38 -19.14 13.63
N ALA A 758 -13.86 -18.22 14.45
CA ALA A 758 -13.05 -18.60 15.62
C ALA A 758 -13.82 -19.49 16.59
N GLN A 759 -15.12 -19.24 16.80
CA GLN A 759 -15.97 -20.06 17.68
C GLN A 759 -16.24 -21.46 17.13
N VAL A 760 -16.26 -21.61 15.81
CA VAL A 760 -16.54 -22.88 15.12
C VAL A 760 -15.28 -23.73 14.98
N ILE A 761 -14.17 -23.11 14.57
CA ILE A 761 -12.90 -23.79 14.27
C ILE A 761 -12.22 -24.25 15.56
N ILE A 762 -12.26 -23.44 16.62
CA ILE A 762 -11.57 -23.69 17.88
C ILE A 762 -12.57 -24.21 18.91
N PRO A 763 -12.69 -25.53 19.10
CA PRO A 763 -13.56 -26.08 20.13
C PRO A 763 -13.00 -25.77 21.52
N LYS A 764 -13.90 -25.57 22.49
CA LYS A 764 -13.53 -25.40 23.91
C LYS A 764 -12.90 -26.66 24.53
N ASP A 765 -13.22 -27.83 23.98
CA ASP A 765 -12.63 -29.09 24.40
C ASP A 765 -11.20 -29.23 23.85
N SER A 766 -10.24 -29.31 24.76
CA SER A 766 -8.81 -29.44 24.46
C SER A 766 -8.47 -30.69 23.64
N ALA A 767 -9.18 -31.81 23.84
CA ALA A 767 -8.92 -33.05 23.09
C ALA A 767 -9.37 -32.92 21.63
N ALA A 768 -10.58 -32.39 21.42
CA ALA A 768 -11.07 -32.06 20.08
C ALA A 768 -10.19 -30.99 19.39
N LEU A 769 -9.70 -30.00 20.13
CA LEU A 769 -8.82 -28.96 19.62
C LEU A 769 -7.49 -29.55 19.16
N LEU A 770 -6.86 -30.41 19.96
CA LEU A 770 -5.58 -31.04 19.62
C LEU A 770 -5.72 -31.94 18.38
N LYS A 771 -6.82 -32.70 18.25
CA LYS A 771 -7.10 -33.50 17.05
C LYS A 771 -7.21 -32.63 15.80
N ARG A 772 -7.93 -31.50 15.88
CA ARG A 772 -8.08 -30.57 14.75
C ARG A 772 -6.78 -29.88 14.39
N LEU A 773 -5.99 -29.46 15.38
CA LEU A 773 -4.66 -28.88 15.16
C LEU A 773 -3.70 -29.90 14.55
N GLY A 774 -3.72 -31.13 15.02
CA GLY A 774 -2.94 -32.23 14.45
C GLY A 774 -3.31 -32.48 12.99
N ALA A 775 -4.61 -32.53 12.67
CA ALA A 775 -5.09 -32.69 11.29
C ALA A 775 -4.66 -31.51 10.39
N MET A 776 -4.84 -30.27 10.84
CA MET A 776 -4.38 -29.10 10.08
C MET A 776 -2.86 -29.07 9.90
N GLY A 777 -2.10 -29.42 10.93
CA GLY A 777 -0.64 -29.52 10.86
C GLY A 777 -0.17 -30.57 9.86
N LEU A 778 -0.82 -31.74 9.84
CA LEU A 778 -0.54 -32.81 8.87
C LEU A 778 -0.86 -32.36 7.44
N ILE A 779 -2.01 -31.73 7.22
CA ILE A 779 -2.39 -31.20 5.90
C ILE A 779 -1.40 -30.14 5.44
N SER A 780 -1.06 -29.18 6.29
CA SER A 780 -0.08 -28.14 5.96
C SER A 780 1.31 -28.73 5.66
N LEU A 781 1.75 -29.74 6.43
CA LEU A 781 3.02 -30.41 6.19
C LEU A 781 3.02 -31.15 4.85
N VAL A 782 1.94 -31.88 4.54
CA VAL A 782 1.79 -32.59 3.26
C VAL A 782 1.79 -31.59 2.10
N VAL A 783 1.08 -30.47 2.21
CA VAL A 783 1.08 -29.40 1.21
C VAL A 783 2.48 -28.81 1.04
N LEU A 784 3.18 -28.50 2.14
CA LEU A 784 4.55 -27.96 2.11
C LEU A 784 5.55 -28.91 1.45
N LEU A 785 5.43 -30.22 1.73
CA LEU A 785 6.25 -31.25 1.09
C LEU A 785 5.98 -31.35 -0.42
N LEU A 786 4.70 -31.36 -0.83
CA LEU A 786 4.33 -31.40 -2.25
C LEU A 786 4.80 -30.15 -3.02
N THR A 787 4.78 -28.98 -2.36
CA THR A 787 5.30 -27.75 -2.98
C THR A 787 6.83 -27.71 -3.08
N LYS A 788 7.54 -28.40 -2.18
CA LYS A 788 9.01 -28.48 -2.20
C LYS A 788 9.51 -29.27 -3.41
N ASP A 789 8.85 -30.38 -3.74
CA ASP A 789 9.20 -31.21 -4.91
C ASP A 789 8.87 -30.53 -6.25
N SER A 790 8.11 -29.42 -6.22
CA SER A 790 7.71 -28.65 -7.39
C SER A 790 8.61 -27.43 -7.66
N GLN A 791 9.56 -27.10 -6.77
CA GLN A 791 10.53 -26.04 -7.04
C GLN A 791 11.71 -26.61 -7.84
N PRO A 792 12.00 -26.10 -9.06
CA PRO A 792 13.23 -26.46 -9.74
C PRO A 792 14.41 -26.03 -8.86
N THR A 793 15.34 -26.96 -8.64
CA THR A 793 16.61 -26.69 -7.97
C THR A 793 17.29 -25.48 -8.62
N PRO A 794 17.57 -24.39 -7.90
CA PRO A 794 18.36 -23.30 -8.44
C PRO A 794 19.81 -23.79 -8.53
N GLY A 795 20.23 -24.20 -9.72
CA GLY A 795 21.61 -24.60 -9.98
C GLY A 795 21.77 -25.72 -11.00
N THR A 796 21.48 -25.44 -12.26
CA THR A 796 22.32 -25.78 -13.44
C THR A 796 22.04 -24.77 -14.52
#